data_AF-A0A951K6R3-F1
#
_entry.id   AF-A0A951K6R3-F1
#
_cell.length_a   1.000
_cell.length_b   1.000
_cell.length_c   1.000
_cell.angle_alpha   90.00
_cell.angle_beta   90.00
_cell.angle_gamma   90.00
#
_symmetry.space_group_name_H-M   'P 1'
#
loop_
_entity.id
_entity.type
_entity.pdbx_description
1 polymer ?
#
loop_
_entity_poly.entity_id
_entity_poly.type
_entity_poly.pdbx_seq_one_letter_code
_entity_poly.pdbx_strand_id
1 'polypeptide(L)'
;MATKAEDLQLGTYKYGWHDEGKPVFEPKRGLSEDVVREISALKDEPQWMLDLRLKAYRHFQRRPMPNWGGELSGIDFDNIFYFVRSTEQQANTWEDLPEDIKNTYDKLGIPEAEKQRLIAGVAAQYECLRGDVRVYTATRGLVPIKEIEPGEQVFALDEDSGQFVVAPVRAAAQTDVRQTYEITVGGRYARTIVATDNHPVLCLVDNRKPGRQRARYERRWKTVGELGVGDLVAVARDLPEFGESRELARTEMTPEHFPTHTSSDLAWLFGFWIGDGCTRDDDRHRTWRVEFAVPEQDAEVRAEIARILDEQFGLSTTTPDQWRVAVDSRALVDWLAVNGLVGNSHSKRIPAWAFALPAAERVALLGGYVDADGYVSPDGHGNVVSLTSTSTALLDDAMELAVISGLRPTGPYRFESVHPHDADRTIVGHRCGIGGDVERLDVRNPRRAQRLGGRAYRHSDRSANGVEFRSHVTDHLGFAKVTSIVEADVTPVYDIEIDGPHNFVAEGVVVHNSEVVYHKVREDLEEQGVIFVDTDTGLREHEDVFREHFAKIIPPNDNKFAALNTAVWSGGSFIIVPEGVKVDIPLQAYFRINQQNMGQFERTLIIAEPGSYVHYVEGCTAPIYSSDSLHSAVVELIAKPGARLRYTTIQNWSNNVYNLVTKRAAAYEDATVEWIDGNIGSKLTMKYPSVFLMGRGAHGEVLSVAFAGDGQHQDAGAKMHHHASDTTSTILSKSVSQGHGRTSYRGQVEIAEGAHRVKNSTICDALLLDETSRSDTYPYMNIREEDATIAHEASVSKVGEEQLFYLMQRGIDEAEAQAMIVRGFVEPIAKELPMEYSVELNRLISLNMAGSVG
;
A
#
# COMPACT_ATOMS: atom_id res chain seq x y z
N MET A 1 45.23 -3.68 -46.06
CA MET A 1 45.90 -4.37 -44.93
C MET A 1 45.39 -3.68 -43.67
N ALA A 2 44.38 -4.24 -42.99
CA ALA A 2 44.50 -5.29 -41.96
C ALA A 2 45.33 -4.75 -40.77
N THR A 3 44.74 -4.55 -39.60
CA THR A 3 44.48 -5.58 -38.56
C THR A 3 43.16 -5.29 -37.82
N LYS A 4 42.10 -6.09 -37.96
CA LYS A 4 41.74 -7.30 -37.17
C LYS A 4 41.80 -7.11 -35.65
N ALA A 5 40.61 -6.91 -35.06
CA ALA A 5 40.30 -7.20 -33.67
C ALA A 5 40.00 -8.71 -33.55
N GLU A 6 40.72 -9.40 -32.67
CA GLU A 6 40.48 -10.80 -32.30
C GLU A 6 39.76 -10.86 -30.95
N ASP A 7 38.61 -11.54 -30.98
CA ASP A 7 38.07 -12.48 -29.99
C ASP A 7 38.50 -12.34 -28.51
N LEU A 8 37.57 -11.84 -27.70
CA LEU A 8 37.37 -12.39 -26.35
C LEU A 8 36.08 -13.21 -26.36
N GLN A 9 36.26 -14.51 -26.46
CA GLN A 9 35.24 -15.55 -26.32
C GLN A 9 34.50 -15.34 -24.99
N LEU A 10 33.23 -14.94 -25.07
CA LEU A 10 32.31 -14.99 -23.94
C LEU A 10 32.07 -16.46 -23.58
N GLY A 11 32.65 -16.84 -22.45
CA GLY A 11 32.56 -18.17 -21.86
C GLY A 11 31.11 -18.61 -21.74
N THR A 12 30.90 -19.84 -22.16
CA THR A 12 29.73 -20.68 -21.91
C THR A 12 29.34 -20.60 -20.44
N TYR A 13 28.22 -19.94 -20.15
CA TYR A 13 27.64 -19.90 -18.81
C TYR A 13 26.99 -21.26 -18.51
N LYS A 14 27.74 -22.09 -17.79
CA LYS A 14 27.29 -23.33 -17.15
C LYS A 14 26.58 -22.98 -15.85
N TYR A 15 25.26 -23.02 -15.80
CA TYR A 15 24.44 -23.47 -14.65
C TYR A 15 23.00 -23.62 -15.15
N GLY A 16 22.69 -24.81 -15.69
CA GLY A 16 21.32 -25.24 -15.92
C GLY A 16 20.72 -25.72 -14.62
N TRP A 17 19.70 -25.02 -14.13
CA TRP A 17 18.74 -25.56 -13.19
C TRP A 17 17.46 -25.82 -13.98
N HIS A 18 17.12 -27.10 -14.12
CA HIS A 18 15.78 -27.55 -14.52
C HIS A 18 15.01 -27.76 -13.22
N ASP A 19 13.88 -27.09 -13.06
CA ASP A 19 12.86 -27.55 -12.11
C ASP A 19 12.27 -28.86 -12.65
N GLU A 20 12.48 -29.97 -11.94
CA GLU A 20 11.73 -31.21 -12.15
C GLU A 20 10.34 -31.09 -11.48
N GLY A 21 9.56 -30.09 -11.89
CA GLY A 21 8.11 -30.14 -11.77
C GLY A 21 7.57 -30.75 -13.04
N LYS A 22 7.00 -31.97 -13.00
CA LYS A 22 6.24 -32.48 -14.15
C LYS A 22 5.10 -31.49 -14.42
N PRO A 23 5.04 -30.85 -15.61
CA PRO A 23 3.85 -30.09 -15.98
C PRO A 23 2.66 -31.05 -15.99
N VAL A 24 1.53 -30.66 -15.39
CA VAL A 24 0.27 -31.42 -15.53
C VAL A 24 -0.20 -31.41 -17.00
N PHE A 25 0.41 -30.57 -17.85
CA PHE A 25 0.11 -30.41 -19.27
C PHE A 25 1.34 -29.94 -20.07
N GLU A 26 1.69 -30.59 -21.18
CA GLU A 26 2.69 -30.11 -22.14
C GLU A 26 1.99 -29.24 -23.21
N PRO A 27 2.25 -27.92 -23.27
CA PRO A 27 1.60 -27.04 -24.25
C PRO A 27 2.03 -27.39 -25.67
N LYS A 28 1.07 -27.47 -26.60
CA LYS A 28 1.33 -27.73 -28.02
C LYS A 28 1.61 -26.43 -28.76
N ARG A 29 2.62 -26.44 -29.63
CA ARG A 29 2.91 -25.32 -30.56
C ARG A 29 1.98 -25.37 -31.77
N GLY A 30 1.62 -24.18 -32.24
CA GLY A 30 0.85 -24.02 -33.47
C GLY A 30 -0.66 -24.18 -33.26
N LEU A 31 -1.42 -23.64 -34.22
CA LEU A 31 -2.88 -23.63 -34.15
C LEU A 31 -3.49 -24.74 -35.01
N SER A 32 -4.15 -25.70 -34.35
CA SER A 32 -4.87 -26.80 -35.02
C SER A 32 -6.31 -26.93 -34.52
N GLU A 33 -7.15 -27.64 -35.28
CA GLU A 33 -8.50 -27.98 -34.83
C GLU A 33 -8.47 -28.77 -33.52
N ASP A 34 -7.48 -29.66 -33.35
CA ASP A 34 -7.30 -30.47 -32.14
C ASP A 34 -6.97 -29.58 -30.93
N VAL A 35 -6.10 -28.57 -31.11
CA VAL A 35 -5.79 -27.59 -30.05
C VAL A 35 -7.05 -26.83 -29.63
N VAL A 36 -7.89 -26.41 -30.58
CA VAL A 36 -9.15 -25.70 -30.27
C VAL A 36 -10.13 -26.59 -29.49
N ARG A 37 -10.24 -27.87 -29.87
CA ARG A 37 -11.07 -28.84 -29.15
C ARG A 37 -10.53 -29.11 -27.75
N GLU A 38 -9.22 -29.21 -27.61
CA GLU A 38 -8.53 -29.43 -26.34
C GLU A 38 -8.73 -28.24 -25.39
N ILE A 39 -8.62 -27.00 -25.87
CA ILE A 39 -8.92 -25.78 -25.08
C ILE A 39 -10.35 -25.84 -24.54
N SER A 40 -11.32 -26.11 -25.40
CA SER A 40 -12.74 -26.14 -25.02
C SER A 40 -13.04 -27.26 -24.01
N ALA A 41 -12.43 -28.44 -24.18
CA ALA A 41 -12.54 -29.54 -23.25
C ALA A 41 -11.89 -29.26 -21.89
N LEU A 42 -10.73 -28.57 -21.88
CA LEU A 42 -10.03 -28.20 -20.65
C LEU A 42 -10.80 -27.15 -19.83
N LYS A 43 -11.57 -26.29 -20.51
CA LYS A 43 -12.40 -25.24 -19.91
C LYS A 43 -13.82 -25.72 -19.55
N ASP A 44 -14.16 -26.97 -19.82
CA ASP A 44 -15.50 -27.55 -19.61
C ASP A 44 -16.62 -26.71 -20.25
N GLU A 45 -16.40 -26.26 -21.49
CA GLU A 45 -17.31 -25.35 -22.18
C GLU A 45 -18.53 -26.06 -22.80
N PRO A 46 -19.69 -25.38 -22.92
CA PRO A 46 -20.84 -25.92 -23.61
C PRO A 46 -20.60 -26.11 -25.12
N GLN A 47 -21.28 -27.07 -25.75
CA GLN A 47 -21.09 -27.45 -27.16
C GLN A 47 -21.18 -26.27 -28.14
N TRP A 48 -22.04 -25.29 -27.87
CA TRP A 48 -22.19 -24.14 -28.75
C TRP A 48 -20.95 -23.23 -28.76
N MET A 49 -20.20 -23.15 -27.66
CA MET A 49 -18.95 -22.40 -27.57
C MET A 49 -17.85 -23.11 -28.38
N LEU A 50 -17.76 -24.44 -28.25
CA LEU A 50 -16.87 -25.25 -29.08
C LEU A 50 -17.16 -25.04 -30.59
N ASP A 51 -18.44 -25.10 -30.98
CA ASP A 51 -18.84 -24.88 -32.38
C ASP A 51 -18.45 -23.47 -32.87
N LEU A 52 -18.56 -22.46 -32.00
CA LEU A 52 -18.14 -21.09 -32.28
C LEU A 52 -16.62 -20.98 -32.46
N ARG A 53 -15.83 -21.58 -31.55
CA ARG A 53 -14.35 -21.62 -31.64
C ARG A 53 -13.88 -22.32 -32.91
N LEU A 54 -14.48 -23.45 -33.27
CA LEU A 54 -14.16 -24.20 -34.50
C LEU A 54 -14.52 -23.40 -35.77
N LYS A 55 -15.65 -22.69 -35.75
CA LYS A 55 -16.02 -21.77 -36.83
C LYS A 55 -15.00 -20.64 -36.96
N ALA A 56 -14.54 -20.08 -35.84
CA ALA A 56 -13.54 -19.02 -35.82
C ALA A 56 -12.19 -19.50 -36.36
N TYR A 57 -11.73 -20.69 -35.98
CA TYR A 57 -10.53 -21.33 -36.52
C TYR A 57 -10.57 -21.44 -38.06
N ARG A 58 -11.69 -21.93 -38.61
CA ARG A 58 -11.88 -22.01 -40.07
C ARG A 58 -11.84 -20.63 -40.74
N HIS A 59 -12.38 -19.59 -40.10
CA HIS A 59 -12.28 -18.23 -40.59
C HIS A 59 -10.83 -17.71 -40.57
N PHE A 60 -10.08 -18.00 -39.50
CA PHE A 60 -8.67 -17.64 -39.39
C PHE A 60 -7.82 -18.27 -40.50
N GLN A 61 -8.00 -19.56 -40.78
CA GLN A 61 -7.26 -20.27 -41.83
C GLN A 61 -7.56 -19.74 -43.24
N ARG A 62 -8.82 -19.40 -43.53
CA ARG A 62 -9.24 -18.93 -44.86
C ARG A 62 -8.85 -17.48 -45.16
N ARG A 63 -8.66 -16.66 -44.13
CA ARG A 63 -8.37 -15.22 -44.31
C ARG A 63 -6.87 -14.99 -44.56
N PRO A 64 -6.48 -14.23 -45.60
CA PRO A 64 -5.08 -13.84 -45.79
C PRO A 64 -4.64 -12.87 -44.68
N MET A 65 -3.32 -12.77 -44.47
CA MET A 65 -2.77 -11.71 -43.61
C MET A 65 -3.11 -10.33 -44.19
N PRO A 66 -3.46 -9.33 -43.35
CA PRO A 66 -3.65 -7.97 -43.80
C PRO A 66 -2.38 -7.44 -44.49
N ASN A 67 -2.56 -6.70 -45.58
CA ASN A 67 -1.49 -6.04 -46.34
C ASN A 67 -1.45 -4.52 -46.10
N TRP A 68 -2.11 -4.06 -45.04
CA TRP A 68 -2.25 -2.66 -44.65
C TRP A 68 -1.99 -2.50 -43.16
N GLY A 69 -1.66 -1.29 -42.73
CA GLY A 69 -1.24 -1.01 -41.35
C GLY A 69 0.28 -1.06 -41.22
N GLY A 70 0.79 -2.07 -40.52
CA GLY A 70 2.23 -2.34 -40.37
C GLY A 70 2.68 -3.67 -41.00
N GLU A 71 3.97 -3.98 -40.83
CA GLU A 71 4.56 -5.22 -41.34
C GLU A 71 4.29 -6.40 -40.40
N LEU A 72 3.48 -7.35 -40.87
CA LEU A 72 3.05 -8.53 -40.12
C LEU A 72 3.73 -9.83 -40.55
N SER A 73 4.69 -9.77 -41.48
CA SER A 73 5.40 -10.93 -42.06
C SER A 73 6.22 -11.70 -41.02
N GLY A 74 6.63 -11.04 -39.93
CA GLY A 74 7.42 -11.63 -38.85
C GLY A 74 6.64 -12.51 -37.86
N ILE A 75 5.31 -12.60 -37.96
CA ILE A 75 4.50 -13.40 -37.03
C ILE A 75 4.53 -14.87 -37.46
N ASP A 76 5.20 -15.72 -36.68
CA ASP A 76 5.21 -17.17 -36.85
C ASP A 76 4.13 -17.84 -35.98
N PHE A 77 2.94 -18.05 -36.57
CA PHE A 77 1.81 -18.67 -35.88
C PHE A 77 2.05 -20.15 -35.50
N ASP A 78 2.94 -20.86 -36.19
CA ASP A 78 3.21 -22.27 -35.90
C ASP A 78 4.10 -22.44 -34.66
N ASN A 79 4.82 -21.38 -34.28
CA ASN A 79 5.72 -21.36 -33.13
C ASN A 79 5.11 -20.71 -31.86
N ILE A 80 3.85 -20.28 -31.92
CA ILE A 80 3.13 -19.69 -30.77
C ILE A 80 2.47 -20.79 -29.93
N PHE A 81 2.55 -20.64 -28.61
CA PHE A 81 1.70 -21.36 -27.67
C PHE A 81 0.39 -20.60 -27.46
N TYR A 82 -0.72 -21.24 -27.81
CA TYR A 82 -2.05 -20.62 -27.80
C TYR A 82 -2.83 -20.81 -26.51
N PHE A 83 -2.44 -21.80 -25.72
CA PHE A 83 -3.08 -22.10 -24.45
C PHE A 83 -2.08 -22.78 -23.53
N VAL A 84 -1.87 -22.17 -22.37
CA VAL A 84 -1.18 -22.75 -21.23
C VAL A 84 -2.15 -22.60 -20.07
N ARG A 85 -2.42 -23.67 -19.34
CA ARG A 85 -3.18 -23.57 -18.10
C ARG A 85 -2.30 -22.83 -17.10
N SER A 86 -2.47 -21.52 -17.02
CA SER A 86 -1.94 -20.75 -15.90
C SER A 86 -2.51 -21.41 -14.63
N THR A 87 -1.64 -21.74 -13.67
CA THR A 87 -2.08 -21.83 -12.27
C THR A 87 -2.50 -20.42 -11.90
N GLU A 88 -3.72 -20.02 -12.29
CA GLU A 88 -4.31 -18.76 -11.91
C GLU A 88 -4.68 -18.86 -10.43
N GLN A 89 -3.67 -18.68 -9.59
CA GLN A 89 -3.89 -17.84 -8.42
C GLN A 89 -3.73 -16.40 -8.92
N GLN A 90 -4.79 -15.60 -8.82
CA GLN A 90 -4.61 -14.16 -8.72
C GLN A 90 -3.60 -13.92 -7.59
N ALA A 91 -2.43 -13.35 -7.92
CA ALA A 91 -1.46 -12.96 -6.92
C ALA A 91 -2.10 -11.84 -6.09
N ASN A 92 -2.45 -12.13 -4.85
CA ASN A 92 -3.06 -11.16 -3.95
C ASN A 92 -2.00 -10.34 -3.21
N THR A 93 -0.73 -10.76 -3.28
CA THR A 93 0.41 -10.14 -2.60
C THR A 93 1.63 -10.01 -3.51
N TRP A 94 2.55 -9.11 -3.16
CA TRP A 94 3.86 -8.94 -3.81
C TRP A 94 4.70 -10.23 -3.79
N GLU A 95 4.55 -11.05 -2.75
CA GLU A 95 5.32 -12.27 -2.55
C GLU A 95 4.93 -13.37 -3.53
N ASP A 96 3.64 -13.43 -3.89
CA ASP A 96 3.05 -14.38 -4.85
C ASP A 96 3.50 -14.13 -6.31
N LEU A 97 4.22 -13.03 -6.56
CA LEU A 97 4.70 -12.70 -7.90
C LEU A 97 5.94 -13.51 -8.28
N PRO A 98 5.98 -14.03 -9.52
CA PRO A 98 7.17 -14.62 -10.09
C PRO A 98 8.41 -13.69 -10.01
N GLU A 99 9.59 -14.26 -9.78
CA GLU A 99 10.82 -13.51 -9.49
C GLU A 99 11.25 -12.56 -10.63
N ASP A 100 10.90 -12.88 -11.88
CA ASP A 100 11.15 -12.03 -13.06
C ASP A 100 10.31 -10.73 -13.05
N ILE A 101 9.16 -10.75 -12.35
CA ILE A 101 8.32 -9.58 -12.08
C ILE A 101 9.04 -8.61 -11.15
N LYS A 102 9.44 -9.10 -9.98
CA LYS A 102 10.15 -8.34 -8.93
C LYS A 102 11.37 -7.63 -9.53
N ASN A 103 12.17 -8.40 -10.28
CA ASN A 103 13.36 -7.92 -10.99
C ASN A 103 13.10 -6.86 -12.06
N THR A 104 11.93 -6.85 -12.72
CA THR A 104 11.58 -5.84 -13.74
C THR A 104 11.18 -4.53 -13.06
N TYR A 105 10.41 -4.60 -11.98
CA TYR A 105 10.03 -3.44 -11.17
C TYR A 105 11.22 -2.79 -10.45
N ASP A 106 12.17 -3.61 -9.96
CA ASP A 106 13.45 -3.16 -9.44
C ASP A 106 14.24 -2.33 -10.47
N LYS A 107 14.29 -2.80 -11.71
CA LYS A 107 15.00 -2.12 -12.82
C LYS A 107 14.32 -0.83 -13.28
N LEU A 108 13.00 -0.73 -13.15
CA LEU A 108 12.23 0.48 -13.44
C LEU A 108 12.40 1.55 -12.34
N GLY A 109 13.13 1.24 -11.27
CA GLY A 109 13.38 2.11 -10.13
C GLY A 109 12.11 2.48 -9.37
N ILE A 110 11.05 1.68 -9.53
CA ILE A 110 9.75 1.92 -8.91
C ILE A 110 9.95 1.72 -7.40
N PRO A 111 9.70 2.73 -6.54
CA PRO A 111 9.80 2.59 -5.09
C PRO A 111 9.00 1.38 -4.61
N GLU A 112 9.49 0.67 -3.59
CA GLU A 112 8.85 -0.56 -3.07
C GLU A 112 7.37 -0.38 -2.71
N ALA A 113 7.00 0.83 -2.30
CA ALA A 113 5.62 1.29 -2.09
C ALA A 113 4.72 1.18 -3.34
N GLU A 114 5.24 1.57 -4.50
CA GLU A 114 4.49 1.66 -5.76
C GLU A 114 4.41 0.30 -6.47
N LYS A 115 5.36 -0.59 -6.16
CA LYS A 115 5.38 -2.01 -6.51
C LYS A 115 4.27 -2.81 -5.84
N GLN A 116 4.06 -2.62 -4.54
CA GLN A 116 2.96 -3.27 -3.81
C GLN A 116 1.58 -2.76 -4.25
N ARG A 117 1.49 -1.47 -4.64
CA ARG A 117 0.27 -0.84 -5.17
C ARG A 117 -0.23 -1.45 -6.48
N LEU A 118 0.68 -1.81 -7.40
CA LEU A 118 0.34 -2.31 -8.74
C LEU A 118 -0.12 -3.77 -8.76
N ILE A 119 0.26 -4.57 -7.76
CA ILE A 119 -0.09 -5.99 -7.67
C ILE A 119 -1.33 -6.26 -6.84
N ALA A 120 -1.59 -5.42 -5.85
CA ALA A 120 -2.86 -5.46 -5.13
C ALA A 120 -4.02 -4.88 -5.95
N GLY A 121 -3.77 -4.18 -7.07
CA GLY A 121 -4.79 -3.46 -7.85
C GLY A 121 -5.53 -2.36 -7.06
N VAL A 122 -4.98 -1.95 -5.91
CA VAL A 122 -5.61 -0.97 -5.02
C VAL A 122 -5.25 0.43 -5.50
N ALA A 123 -6.22 1.11 -6.12
CA ALA A 123 -6.33 2.54 -5.97
C ALA A 123 -6.62 2.83 -4.50
N ALA A 124 -5.63 3.48 -3.88
CA ALA A 124 -5.62 4.11 -2.57
C ALA A 124 -5.44 3.25 -1.29
N GLN A 125 -4.19 3.21 -0.84
CA GLN A 125 -3.86 3.21 0.59
C GLN A 125 -4.20 4.60 1.14
N TYR A 126 -5.29 4.67 1.90
CA TYR A 126 -5.86 5.92 2.43
C TYR A 126 -5.35 6.28 3.84
N GLU A 127 -4.62 5.40 4.52
CA GLU A 127 -4.40 5.56 5.96
C GLU A 127 -2.91 5.36 6.27
N CYS A 128 -2.13 6.42 6.52
CA CYS A 128 -0.71 6.25 6.80
C CYS A 128 -0.19 7.14 7.95
N LEU A 129 0.74 6.59 8.74
CA LEU A 129 1.41 7.25 9.86
C LEU A 129 2.89 7.51 9.54
N ARG A 130 3.51 8.52 10.17
CA ARG A 130 4.96 8.74 10.05
C ARG A 130 5.71 7.58 10.71
N GLY A 131 6.84 7.17 10.14
CA GLY A 131 7.53 5.94 10.57
C GLY A 131 8.01 5.88 12.03
N ASP A 132 8.16 7.02 12.71
CA ASP A 132 8.54 7.11 14.13
C ASP A 132 7.35 7.07 15.09
N VAL A 133 6.10 7.09 14.58
CA VAL A 133 4.89 6.95 15.39
C VAL A 133 4.88 5.56 16.04
N ARG A 134 4.78 5.49 17.36
CA ARG A 134 4.89 4.22 18.09
C ARG A 134 3.54 3.55 18.30
N VAL A 135 3.47 2.29 17.89
CA VAL A 135 2.33 1.38 18.08
C VAL A 135 2.46 0.66 19.42
N TYR A 136 1.33 0.50 20.13
CA TYR A 136 1.29 -0.19 21.40
C TYR A 136 1.25 -1.71 21.14
N THR A 137 2.33 -2.40 21.46
CA THR A 137 2.48 -3.86 21.29
C THR A 137 2.37 -4.59 22.62
N ALA A 138 1.88 -5.82 22.59
CA ALA A 138 1.81 -6.71 23.76
C ALA A 138 3.15 -7.42 24.05
N THR A 139 4.10 -7.36 23.11
CA THR A 139 5.37 -8.12 23.15
C THR A 139 6.60 -7.25 23.38
N ARG A 140 6.69 -6.09 22.74
CA ARG A 140 7.90 -5.24 22.72
C ARG A 140 7.69 -3.84 23.30
N GLY A 141 6.50 -3.56 23.87
CA GLY A 141 6.17 -2.24 24.39
C GLY A 141 5.76 -1.28 23.27
N LEU A 142 6.32 -0.07 23.25
CA LEU A 142 6.02 0.94 22.24
C LEU A 142 7.03 0.84 21.10
N VAL A 143 6.57 0.43 19.92
CA VAL A 143 7.45 0.15 18.77
C VAL A 143 7.13 1.12 17.63
N PRO A 144 8.11 1.80 17.02
CA PRO A 144 7.88 2.61 15.83
C PRO A 144 7.17 1.81 14.73
N ILE A 145 6.15 2.37 14.08
CA ILE A 145 5.34 1.63 13.08
C ILE A 145 6.20 1.06 11.94
N LYS A 146 7.29 1.73 11.57
CA LYS A 146 8.24 1.26 10.55
C LYS A 146 9.02 -0.01 10.96
N GLU A 147 9.01 -0.35 12.24
CA GLU A 147 9.72 -1.49 12.85
C GLU A 147 8.77 -2.62 13.28
N ILE A 148 7.47 -2.46 13.02
CA ILE A 148 6.46 -3.50 13.26
C ILE A 148 6.57 -4.57 12.18
N GLU A 149 6.65 -5.84 12.59
CA GLU A 149 6.72 -7.00 11.72
C GLU A 149 5.42 -7.82 11.75
N PRO A 150 5.07 -8.52 10.65
CA PRO A 150 3.97 -9.48 10.64
C PRO A 150 4.11 -10.54 11.74
N GLY A 151 2.99 -10.87 12.39
CA GLY A 151 2.92 -11.79 13.53
C GLY A 151 3.07 -11.11 14.90
N GLU A 152 3.49 -9.84 14.95
CA GLU A 152 3.49 -9.09 16.20
C GLU A 152 2.08 -8.83 16.71
N GLN A 153 1.96 -8.71 18.03
CA GLN A 153 0.68 -8.53 18.71
C GLN A 153 0.52 -7.08 19.14
N VAL A 154 -0.51 -6.41 18.62
CA VAL A 154 -0.82 -5.00 18.89
C VAL A 154 -2.15 -4.85 19.63
N PHE A 155 -2.30 -3.75 20.37
CA PHE A 155 -3.58 -3.43 21.00
C PHE A 155 -4.53 -2.77 20.00
N ALA A 156 -5.72 -3.34 19.89
CA ALA A 156 -6.80 -2.90 19.02
C ALA A 156 -8.09 -2.71 19.83
N LEU A 157 -8.96 -1.79 19.45
CA LEU A 157 -10.25 -1.58 20.07
C LEU A 157 -11.30 -2.45 19.39
N ASP A 158 -11.92 -3.37 20.11
CA ASP A 158 -13.18 -3.97 19.67
C ASP A 158 -14.29 -2.91 19.85
N GLU A 159 -14.82 -2.40 18.74
CA GLU A 159 -15.81 -1.32 18.74
C GLU A 159 -17.16 -1.74 19.34
N ASP A 160 -17.53 -3.02 19.19
CA ASP A 160 -18.79 -3.58 19.68
C ASP A 160 -18.79 -3.68 21.20
N SER A 161 -17.72 -4.21 21.78
CA SER A 161 -17.57 -4.32 23.23
C SER A 161 -17.04 -3.03 23.88
N GLY A 162 -16.35 -2.19 23.11
CA GLY A 162 -15.61 -1.01 23.60
C GLY A 162 -14.40 -1.37 24.46
N GLN A 163 -13.91 -2.61 24.38
CA GLN A 163 -12.75 -3.11 25.10
C GLN A 163 -11.54 -3.23 24.16
N PHE A 164 -10.35 -3.04 24.70
CA PHE A 164 -9.14 -3.34 23.93
C PHE A 164 -8.88 -4.84 23.95
N VAL A 165 -8.44 -5.36 22.82
CA VAL A 165 -8.03 -6.73 22.59
C VAL A 165 -6.62 -6.75 22.01
N VAL A 166 -5.97 -7.90 22.09
CA VAL A 166 -4.68 -8.12 21.43
C VAL A 166 -4.96 -8.77 20.08
N ALA A 167 -4.46 -8.17 19.01
CA ALA A 167 -4.66 -8.62 17.64
C ALA A 167 -3.32 -8.79 16.91
N PRO A 168 -3.15 -9.84 16.10
CA PRO A 168 -1.91 -10.06 15.34
C PRO A 168 -1.85 -9.13 14.12
N VAL A 169 -0.67 -8.60 13.86
CA VAL A 169 -0.35 -7.86 12.63
C VAL A 169 -0.23 -8.86 11.50
N ARG A 170 -1.04 -8.68 10.46
CA ARG A 170 -1.04 -9.50 9.25
C ARG A 170 0.02 -9.04 8.25
N ALA A 171 0.14 -7.72 8.07
CA ALA A 171 1.09 -7.12 7.15
C ALA A 171 1.57 -5.77 7.69
N ALA A 172 2.76 -5.35 7.29
CA ALA A 172 3.33 -4.03 7.59
C ALA A 172 4.04 -3.52 6.34
N ALA A 173 3.81 -2.27 5.95
CA ALA A 173 4.40 -1.71 4.73
C ALA A 173 4.71 -0.23 4.84
N GLN A 174 5.78 0.21 4.17
CA GLN A 174 5.96 1.60 3.81
C GLN A 174 5.07 1.89 2.60
N THR A 175 4.12 2.83 2.74
CA THR A 175 3.04 3.01 1.78
C THR A 175 3.34 4.09 0.73
N ASP A 176 3.98 5.20 1.11
CA ASP A 176 4.26 6.33 0.20
C ASP A 176 5.16 7.39 0.88
N VAL A 177 5.47 8.49 0.19
CA VAL A 177 6.00 9.74 0.77
C VAL A 177 4.92 10.82 0.69
N ARG A 178 4.38 11.24 1.85
CA ARG A 178 3.21 12.13 1.91
C ARG A 178 3.40 13.29 2.87
N GLN A 179 2.65 14.36 2.64
CA GLN A 179 2.49 15.44 3.61
C GLN A 179 1.82 14.89 4.88
N THR A 180 2.41 15.17 6.03
CA THR A 180 1.89 14.72 7.33
C THR A 180 1.47 15.91 8.20
N TYR A 181 0.69 15.62 9.24
CA TYR A 181 0.18 16.58 10.20
C TYR A 181 0.43 16.06 11.61
N GLU A 182 0.99 16.91 12.46
CA GLU A 182 1.18 16.65 13.88
C GLU A 182 -0.10 17.03 14.64
N ILE A 183 -0.76 16.03 15.23
CA ILE A 183 -1.97 16.20 16.03
C ILE A 183 -1.61 16.02 17.51
N THR A 184 -1.78 17.09 18.29
CA THR A 184 -1.61 17.05 19.75
C THR A 184 -2.97 16.87 20.43
N VAL A 185 -3.11 15.83 21.23
CA VAL A 185 -4.36 15.41 21.90
C VAL A 185 -4.17 15.42 23.42
N GLY A 186 -5.05 16.11 24.14
CA GLY A 186 -5.02 16.20 25.60
C GLY A 186 -4.32 17.46 26.14
N GLY A 187 -4.19 17.51 27.47
CA GLY A 187 -3.67 18.68 28.21
C GLY A 187 -2.26 18.47 28.76
N ARG A 188 -2.14 18.33 30.09
CA ARG A 188 -0.85 18.20 30.79
C ARG A 188 -0.02 16.97 30.37
N TYR A 189 -0.70 15.90 29.95
CA TYR A 189 -0.13 14.65 29.46
C TYR A 189 -0.53 14.47 27.99
N ALA A 190 -0.22 15.46 27.17
CA ALA A 190 -0.60 15.46 25.77
C ALA A 190 0.08 14.29 25.03
N ARG A 191 -0.67 13.68 24.12
CA ARG A 191 -0.21 12.69 23.17
C ARG A 191 -0.04 13.37 21.82
N THR A 192 0.99 13.01 21.09
CA THR A 192 1.25 13.58 19.77
C THR A 192 1.37 12.44 18.77
N ILE A 193 0.54 12.48 17.75
CA ILE A 193 0.57 11.53 16.63
C ILE A 193 0.80 12.30 15.33
N VAL A 194 1.56 11.73 14.40
CA VAL A 194 1.87 12.35 13.12
C VAL A 194 1.34 11.45 11.99
N ALA A 195 0.37 11.95 11.24
CA ALA A 195 -0.39 11.16 10.28
C ALA A 195 -0.72 11.95 9.01
N THR A 196 -1.08 11.26 7.92
CA THR A 196 -1.56 11.91 6.69
C THR A 196 -2.95 12.53 6.90
N ASP A 197 -3.33 13.50 6.07
CA ASP A 197 -4.65 14.17 6.14
C ASP A 197 -5.84 13.21 6.05
N ASN A 198 -5.70 12.13 5.29
CA ASN A 198 -6.73 11.13 5.09
C ASN A 198 -6.77 10.03 6.17
N HIS A 199 -5.81 9.99 7.10
CA HIS A 199 -5.76 8.94 8.11
C HIS A 199 -6.94 9.02 9.10
N PRO A 200 -7.75 7.96 9.30
CA PRO A 200 -8.89 7.99 10.19
C PRO A 200 -8.49 7.88 11.67
N VAL A 201 -9.11 8.72 12.50
CA VAL A 201 -9.05 8.63 13.95
C VAL A 201 -10.45 8.52 14.53
N LEU A 202 -10.62 7.66 15.54
CA LEU A 202 -11.93 7.45 16.13
C LEU A 202 -12.31 8.66 16.98
N CYS A 203 -13.39 9.34 16.63
CA CYS A 203 -13.85 10.55 17.31
C CYS A 203 -15.18 10.35 18.02
N LEU A 204 -15.46 11.22 18.98
CA LEU A 204 -16.77 11.37 19.60
C LEU A 204 -17.42 12.68 19.14
N VAL A 205 -18.40 12.58 18.26
CA VAL A 205 -19.06 13.72 17.61
C VAL A 205 -20.38 14.04 18.30
N ASP A 206 -20.67 15.32 18.50
CA ASP A 206 -21.91 15.79 19.10
C ASP A 206 -23.00 15.99 18.03
N ASN A 207 -23.91 15.04 17.92
CA ASN A 207 -24.98 14.99 16.91
C ASN A 207 -26.28 15.71 17.38
N ARG A 208 -26.13 16.85 18.05
CA ARG A 208 -27.25 17.66 18.54
C ARG A 208 -28.00 18.35 17.40
N LYS A 209 -29.32 18.16 17.33
CA LYS A 209 -30.20 18.98 16.47
C LYS A 209 -30.20 20.44 16.93
N PRO A 210 -30.25 21.42 16.01
CA PRO A 210 -30.33 22.84 16.35
C PRO A 210 -31.47 23.12 17.35
N GLY A 211 -31.18 23.79 18.46
CA GLY A 211 -32.15 24.17 19.50
C GLY A 211 -32.31 23.20 20.68
N ARG A 212 -31.63 22.03 20.70
CA ARG A 212 -31.61 21.15 21.89
C ARG A 212 -30.41 21.44 22.81
N GLN A 213 -30.67 21.53 24.11
CA GLN A 213 -29.64 21.82 25.12
C GLN A 213 -28.77 20.60 25.50
N ARG A 214 -29.30 19.37 25.45
CA ARG A 214 -28.56 18.14 25.84
C ARG A 214 -27.72 17.58 24.69
N ALA A 215 -26.41 17.43 24.92
CA ALA A 215 -25.47 16.81 23.99
C ALA A 215 -25.86 15.35 23.68
N ARG A 216 -25.70 14.92 22.43
CA ARG A 216 -25.89 13.53 22.02
C ARG A 216 -24.64 13.09 21.27
N TYR A 217 -23.81 12.34 21.96
CA TYR A 217 -22.54 11.89 21.41
C TYR A 217 -22.70 10.59 20.64
N GLU A 218 -21.86 10.42 19.61
CA GLU A 218 -21.79 9.26 18.74
C GLU A 218 -20.34 9.03 18.34
N ARG A 219 -19.89 7.77 18.33
CA ARG A 219 -18.55 7.42 17.85
C ARG A 219 -18.56 7.47 16.33
N ARG A 220 -17.54 8.10 15.74
CA ARG A 220 -17.39 8.21 14.29
C ARG A 220 -15.93 8.35 13.93
N TRP A 221 -15.49 7.60 12.93
CA TRP A 221 -14.21 7.79 12.28
C TRP A 221 -14.21 9.11 11.51
N LYS A 222 -13.23 9.97 11.81
CA LYS A 222 -12.95 11.22 11.07
C LYS A 222 -11.53 11.17 10.56
N THR A 223 -11.29 11.69 9.36
CA THR A 223 -9.91 11.83 8.88
C THR A 223 -9.22 13.00 9.59
N VAL A 224 -7.89 12.99 9.63
CA VAL A 224 -7.09 14.09 10.18
C VAL A 224 -7.43 15.44 9.55
N GLY A 225 -7.71 15.49 8.25
CA GLY A 225 -8.11 16.69 7.51
C GLY A 225 -9.50 17.20 7.89
N GLU A 226 -10.37 16.34 8.42
CA GLU A 226 -11.66 16.73 8.99
C GLU A 226 -11.56 17.19 10.45
N LEU A 227 -10.45 16.92 11.15
CA LEU A 227 -10.28 17.27 12.55
C LEU A 227 -10.16 18.78 12.74
N GLY A 228 -10.86 19.28 13.76
CA GLY A 228 -10.68 20.63 14.28
C GLY A 228 -10.12 20.62 15.70
N VAL A 229 -9.44 21.71 16.07
CA VAL A 229 -9.09 21.97 17.47
C VAL A 229 -10.36 21.97 18.32
N GLY A 230 -10.37 21.15 19.38
CA GLY A 230 -11.51 20.94 20.26
C GLY A 230 -12.31 19.66 20.00
N ASP A 231 -12.08 18.97 18.87
CA ASP A 231 -12.66 17.65 18.61
C ASP A 231 -12.20 16.63 19.65
N LEU A 232 -13.07 15.65 19.93
CA LEU A 232 -12.82 14.61 20.93
C LEU A 232 -12.35 13.34 20.22
N VAL A 233 -11.10 12.95 20.44
CA VAL A 233 -10.48 11.76 19.84
C VAL A 233 -10.34 10.66 20.89
N ALA A 234 -10.59 9.42 20.48
CA ALA A 234 -10.47 8.22 21.30
C ALA A 234 -9.02 7.99 21.71
N VAL A 235 -8.80 7.79 23.01
CA VAL A 235 -7.47 7.55 23.57
C VAL A 235 -7.48 6.36 24.52
N ALA A 236 -6.40 5.58 24.50
CA ALA A 236 -6.15 4.54 25.47
C ALA A 236 -5.81 5.17 26.82
N ARG A 237 -6.63 4.86 27.83
CA ARG A 237 -6.45 5.27 29.22
C ARG A 237 -5.64 4.24 30.00
N ASP A 238 -5.97 2.98 29.84
CA ASP A 238 -5.25 1.85 30.39
C ASP A 238 -5.33 0.70 29.38
N LEU A 239 -4.48 -0.30 29.53
CA LEU A 239 -4.50 -1.50 28.71
C LEU A 239 -5.16 -2.65 29.48
N PRO A 240 -5.78 -3.63 28.80
CA PRO A 240 -6.27 -4.84 29.44
C PRO A 240 -5.07 -5.60 30.05
N GLU A 241 -5.34 -6.55 30.93
CA GLU A 241 -4.27 -7.39 31.46
C GLU A 241 -3.64 -8.23 30.32
N PHE A 242 -2.31 -8.19 30.24
CA PHE A 242 -1.54 -8.87 29.20
C PHE A 242 -0.16 -9.25 29.72
N GLY A 243 0.47 -10.18 29.01
CA GLY A 243 1.80 -10.69 29.34
C GLY A 243 1.77 -11.87 30.30
N GLU A 244 2.86 -12.61 30.31
CA GLU A 244 3.06 -13.76 31.18
C GLU A 244 4.44 -13.67 31.84
N SER A 245 4.58 -14.26 33.02
CA SER A 245 5.87 -14.33 33.71
C SER A 245 6.87 -15.05 32.81
N ARG A 246 8.03 -14.43 32.60
CA ARG A 246 9.01 -14.87 31.60
C ARG A 246 9.93 -15.94 32.14
N GLU A 247 10.21 -16.95 31.33
CA GLU A 247 11.31 -17.88 31.57
C GLU A 247 12.67 -17.15 31.44
N LEU A 248 13.50 -17.26 32.47
CA LEU A 248 14.80 -16.59 32.58
C LEU A 248 15.91 -17.46 32.01
N ALA A 249 16.80 -16.83 31.24
CA ALA A 249 17.93 -17.52 30.62
C ALA A 249 18.91 -18.03 31.68
N ARG A 250 19.55 -19.16 31.37
CA ARG A 250 20.48 -19.86 32.27
C ARG A 250 21.78 -20.19 31.54
N THR A 251 22.87 -20.20 32.29
CA THR A 251 24.19 -20.67 31.86
C THR A 251 24.49 -22.04 32.46
N GLU A 252 25.51 -22.74 31.94
CA GLU A 252 25.98 -24.02 32.53
C GLU A 252 26.37 -23.88 34.02
N MET A 253 26.76 -22.68 34.44
CA MET A 253 27.16 -22.37 35.81
C MET A 253 25.99 -21.92 36.70
N THR A 254 24.78 -21.82 36.17
CA THR A 254 23.60 -21.35 36.92
C THR A 254 23.08 -22.47 37.85
N PRO A 255 23.12 -22.28 39.19
CA PRO A 255 22.64 -23.28 40.14
C PRO A 255 21.17 -23.63 39.95
N GLU A 256 20.78 -24.89 40.16
CA GLU A 256 19.38 -25.35 39.95
C GLU A 256 18.34 -24.53 40.73
N HIS A 257 18.66 -24.09 41.95
CA HIS A 257 17.76 -23.32 42.80
C HIS A 257 17.55 -21.86 42.35
N PHE A 258 18.33 -21.34 41.39
CA PHE A 258 18.09 -20.00 40.85
C PHE A 258 16.74 -19.94 40.15
N PRO A 259 16.07 -18.77 40.18
CA PRO A 259 14.72 -18.65 39.67
C PRO A 259 14.67 -18.95 38.17
N THR A 260 13.65 -19.71 37.77
CA THR A 260 13.40 -20.07 36.37
C THR A 260 12.45 -19.10 35.68
N HIS A 261 11.61 -18.40 36.45
CA HIS A 261 10.65 -17.44 35.93
C HIS A 261 10.74 -16.11 36.68
N THR A 262 10.29 -15.04 36.04
CA THR A 262 10.11 -13.74 36.70
C THR A 262 9.00 -13.80 37.75
N SER A 263 9.04 -12.84 38.67
CA SER A 263 8.06 -12.62 39.73
C SER A 263 8.09 -11.16 40.13
N SER A 264 7.08 -10.67 40.86
CA SER A 264 7.09 -9.27 41.33
C SER A 264 8.32 -8.95 42.19
N ASP A 265 8.79 -9.88 43.02
CA ASP A 265 10.00 -9.71 43.83
C ASP A 265 11.26 -9.58 42.97
N LEU A 266 11.41 -10.43 41.96
CA LEU A 266 12.55 -10.35 41.05
C LEU A 266 12.49 -9.10 40.19
N ALA A 267 11.31 -8.75 39.67
CA ALA A 267 11.10 -7.54 38.89
C ALA A 267 11.45 -6.30 39.72
N TRP A 268 11.01 -6.21 40.98
CA TRP A 268 11.40 -5.14 41.89
C TRP A 268 12.92 -5.09 42.11
N LEU A 269 13.56 -6.23 42.35
CA LEU A 269 15.02 -6.29 42.50
C LEU A 269 15.74 -5.84 41.21
N PHE A 270 15.21 -6.17 40.03
CA PHE A 270 15.76 -5.71 38.75
C PHE A 270 15.60 -4.20 38.56
N GLY A 271 14.46 -3.64 38.95
CA GLY A 271 14.27 -2.20 38.99
C GLY A 271 15.30 -1.51 39.88
N PHE A 272 15.50 -2.05 41.08
CA PHE A 272 16.49 -1.54 42.02
C PHE A 272 17.92 -1.65 41.46
N TRP A 273 18.23 -2.80 40.85
CA TRP A 273 19.49 -3.04 40.16
C TRP A 273 19.75 -2.03 39.04
N ILE A 274 18.71 -1.70 38.26
CA ILE A 274 18.80 -0.76 37.14
C ILE A 274 19.20 0.63 37.62
N GLY A 275 18.65 1.10 38.74
CA GLY A 275 19.09 2.35 39.39
C GLY A 275 20.48 2.21 40.01
N ASP A 276 20.54 1.51 41.15
CA ASP A 276 21.68 1.57 42.09
C ASP A 276 22.54 0.30 42.15
N GLY A 277 22.34 -0.64 41.23
CA GLY A 277 23.12 -1.88 41.14
C GLY A 277 24.43 -1.75 40.36
N CYS A 278 25.47 -2.50 40.72
CA CYS A 278 26.66 -2.66 39.87
C CYS A 278 27.36 -4.00 40.08
N THR A 279 27.98 -4.52 39.01
CA THR A 279 28.87 -5.69 39.09
C THR A 279 30.31 -5.23 39.21
N ARG A 280 31.10 -5.89 40.04
CA ARG A 280 32.56 -5.87 39.96
C ARG A 280 33.03 -7.22 39.47
N ASP A 281 33.66 -7.21 38.30
CA ASP A 281 34.41 -8.34 37.77
C ASP A 281 35.87 -7.92 37.68
N ASP A 282 36.72 -8.56 38.48
CA ASP A 282 38.16 -8.39 38.42
C ASP A 282 38.81 -9.75 38.18
N ASP A 283 39.09 -10.04 36.91
CA ASP A 283 39.79 -11.24 36.45
C ASP A 283 41.17 -11.42 37.12
N ARG A 284 41.82 -10.33 37.56
CA ARG A 284 43.13 -10.42 38.23
C ARG A 284 43.02 -10.84 39.69
N HIS A 285 41.88 -10.58 40.33
CA HIS A 285 41.65 -10.87 41.75
C HIS A 285 40.57 -11.94 42.02
N ARG A 286 39.94 -12.49 40.98
CA ARG A 286 38.89 -13.52 41.07
C ARG A 286 37.73 -13.13 41.99
N THR A 287 37.35 -11.86 41.96
CA THR A 287 36.22 -11.34 42.74
C THR A 287 35.08 -11.00 41.80
N TRP A 288 33.99 -11.76 41.89
CA TRP A 288 32.71 -11.50 41.21
C TRP A 288 31.70 -11.07 42.24
N ARG A 289 31.34 -9.79 42.21
CA ARG A 289 30.48 -9.18 43.22
C ARG A 289 29.34 -8.40 42.59
N VAL A 290 28.16 -8.56 43.16
CA VAL A 290 26.97 -7.75 42.90
C VAL A 290 26.83 -6.79 44.07
N GLU A 291 26.84 -5.48 43.82
CA GLU A 291 26.69 -4.43 44.84
C GLU A 291 25.45 -3.58 44.56
N PHE A 292 24.73 -3.19 45.61
CA PHE A 292 23.63 -2.24 45.58
C PHE A 292 23.98 -1.04 46.47
N ALA A 293 23.86 0.18 45.94
CA ALA A 293 24.08 1.41 46.70
C ALA A 293 22.84 1.75 47.55
N VAL A 294 22.82 1.28 48.80
CA VAL A 294 21.72 1.53 49.74
C VAL A 294 22.30 2.01 51.07
N PRO A 295 22.03 3.24 51.53
CA PRO A 295 22.55 3.73 52.80
C PRO A 295 22.00 2.93 53.99
N GLU A 296 22.74 2.87 55.09
CA GLU A 296 22.32 2.21 56.34
C GLU A 296 20.99 2.76 56.90
N GLN A 297 20.66 4.01 56.56
CA GLN A 297 19.44 4.69 56.96
C GLN A 297 18.15 4.14 56.32
N ASP A 298 18.29 3.36 55.25
CA ASP A 298 17.19 2.66 54.55
C ASP A 298 17.26 1.15 54.88
N ALA A 299 17.22 0.84 56.18
CA ALA A 299 17.36 -0.52 56.71
C ALA A 299 16.29 -1.48 56.18
N GLU A 300 15.07 -0.99 55.94
CA GLU A 300 13.98 -1.79 55.38
C GLU A 300 14.27 -2.24 53.94
N VAL A 301 14.81 -1.34 53.11
CA VAL A 301 15.21 -1.66 51.73
C VAL A 301 16.38 -2.65 51.72
N ARG A 302 17.36 -2.49 52.64
CA ARG A 302 18.46 -3.45 52.81
C ARG A 302 17.96 -4.83 53.20
N ALA A 303 17.01 -4.89 54.14
CA ALA A 303 16.40 -6.15 54.57
C ALA A 303 15.62 -6.82 53.43
N GLU A 304 14.93 -6.03 52.61
CA GLU A 304 14.16 -6.54 51.48
C GLU A 304 15.05 -7.11 50.38
N ILE A 305 16.14 -6.42 50.01
CA ILE A 305 17.15 -6.95 49.08
C ILE A 305 17.74 -8.26 49.62
N ALA A 306 18.07 -8.31 50.92
CA ALA A 306 18.58 -9.51 51.56
C ALA A 306 17.58 -10.67 51.54
N ARG A 307 16.30 -10.40 51.82
CA ARG A 307 15.22 -11.39 51.75
C ARG A 307 15.09 -11.97 50.34
N ILE A 308 15.00 -11.11 49.32
CA ILE A 308 14.83 -11.58 47.93
C ILE A 308 16.05 -12.40 47.49
N LEU A 309 17.27 -11.96 47.81
CA LEU A 309 18.50 -12.70 47.45
C LEU A 309 18.61 -14.05 48.18
N ASP A 310 18.16 -14.14 49.42
CA ASP A 310 18.14 -15.40 50.17
C ASP A 310 17.03 -16.34 49.65
N GLU A 311 15.80 -15.84 49.49
CA GLU A 311 14.65 -16.65 49.10
C GLU A 311 14.69 -17.09 47.63
N GLN A 312 15.10 -16.20 46.72
CA GLN A 312 15.11 -16.50 45.28
C GLN A 312 16.43 -17.13 44.83
N PHE A 313 17.55 -16.77 45.45
CA PHE A 313 18.88 -17.21 44.98
C PHE A 313 19.65 -18.04 46.02
N GLY A 314 19.16 -18.18 47.26
CA GLY A 314 19.92 -18.87 48.32
C GLY A 314 21.21 -18.16 48.70
N LEU A 315 21.28 -16.83 48.50
CA LEU A 315 22.50 -16.04 48.68
C LEU A 315 22.38 -15.09 49.88
N SER A 316 23.31 -15.22 50.82
CA SER A 316 23.42 -14.27 51.93
C SER A 316 24.13 -12.99 51.51
N THR A 317 23.62 -11.84 51.98
CA THR A 317 24.20 -10.52 51.73
C THR A 317 25.23 -10.13 52.79
N THR A 318 26.13 -9.25 52.40
CA THR A 318 27.10 -8.58 53.27
C THR A 318 26.94 -7.07 53.15
N THR A 319 27.44 -6.31 54.13
CA THR A 319 27.45 -4.84 54.08
C THR A 319 28.91 -4.36 54.15
N PRO A 320 29.58 -4.15 53.00
CA PRO A 320 30.98 -3.74 52.99
C PRO A 320 31.23 -2.40 53.69
N ASP A 321 30.23 -1.51 53.70
CA ASP A 321 30.24 -0.22 54.36
C ASP A 321 28.82 0.30 54.64
N GLN A 322 28.71 1.52 55.18
CA GLN A 322 27.45 2.19 55.51
C GLN A 322 26.61 2.60 54.28
N TRP A 323 27.11 2.39 53.06
CA TRP A 323 26.46 2.82 51.81
C TRP A 323 26.06 1.66 50.91
N ARG A 324 26.51 0.43 51.17
CA ARG A 324 26.32 -0.69 50.22
C ARG A 324 25.87 -2.00 50.87
N VAL A 325 25.09 -2.76 50.08
CA VAL A 325 24.79 -4.18 50.29
C VAL A 325 25.45 -4.96 49.15
N ALA A 326 26.10 -6.08 49.43
CA ALA A 326 26.86 -6.83 48.44
C ALA A 326 26.72 -8.34 48.58
N VAL A 327 26.81 -9.05 47.45
CA VAL A 327 26.88 -10.51 47.37
C VAL A 327 28.07 -10.91 46.50
N ASP A 328 28.90 -11.80 47.01
CA ASP A 328 30.00 -12.42 46.25
C ASP A 328 29.49 -13.69 45.57
N SER A 329 29.18 -13.61 44.27
CA SER A 329 28.67 -14.74 43.50
C SER A 329 28.93 -14.55 42.02
N ARG A 330 29.84 -15.37 41.46
CA ARG A 330 30.06 -15.43 40.01
C ARG A 330 28.82 -15.89 39.26
N ALA A 331 28.13 -16.88 39.80
CA ALA A 331 26.89 -17.39 39.20
C ALA A 331 25.83 -16.27 39.07
N LEU A 332 25.69 -15.39 40.07
CA LEU A 332 24.75 -14.28 40.00
C LEU A 332 25.19 -13.22 38.97
N VAL A 333 26.48 -12.89 38.90
CA VAL A 333 27.01 -11.96 37.88
C VAL A 333 26.74 -12.48 36.46
N ASP A 334 27.08 -13.74 36.19
CA ASP A 334 26.87 -14.38 34.89
C ASP A 334 25.36 -14.48 34.55
N TRP A 335 24.54 -14.74 35.56
CA TRP A 335 23.09 -14.86 35.41
C TRP A 335 22.41 -13.51 35.12
N LEU A 336 22.83 -12.43 35.77
CA LEU A 336 22.38 -11.07 35.43
C LEU A 336 22.78 -10.72 34.00
N ALA A 337 24.00 -11.09 33.58
CA ALA A 337 24.49 -10.85 32.23
C ALA A 337 23.67 -11.55 31.14
N VAL A 338 23.41 -12.85 31.28
CA VAL A 338 22.64 -13.60 30.26
C VAL A 338 21.19 -13.13 30.16
N ASN A 339 20.65 -12.52 31.22
CA ASN A 339 19.29 -11.95 31.23
C ASN A 339 19.24 -10.46 30.80
N GLY A 340 20.36 -9.88 30.38
CA GLY A 340 20.43 -8.51 29.86
C GLY A 340 20.49 -7.43 30.95
N LEU A 341 20.76 -7.80 32.21
CA LEU A 341 20.85 -6.90 33.36
C LEU A 341 22.31 -6.48 33.60
N VAL A 342 22.97 -5.96 32.57
CA VAL A 342 24.37 -5.51 32.59
C VAL A 342 24.50 -4.08 32.12
N GLY A 343 25.56 -3.41 32.59
CA GLY A 343 25.89 -2.06 32.19
C GLY A 343 26.29 -1.18 33.37
N ASN A 344 26.72 0.04 33.05
CA ASN A 344 26.99 1.10 34.01
C ASN A 344 25.88 2.17 33.95
N SER A 345 25.99 3.22 34.76
CA SER A 345 25.01 4.31 34.83
C SER A 345 24.66 4.98 33.48
N HIS A 346 25.52 4.88 32.47
CA HIS A 346 25.27 5.41 31.12
C HIS A 346 24.70 4.39 30.14
N SER A 347 24.89 3.09 30.37
CA SER A 347 24.61 2.04 29.39
C SER A 347 23.50 1.07 29.78
N LYS A 348 23.07 1.07 31.06
CA LYS A 348 21.95 0.24 31.50
C LYS A 348 20.67 0.60 30.74
N ARG A 349 19.87 -0.42 30.44
CA ARG A 349 18.57 -0.35 29.76
C ARG A 349 17.58 -1.24 30.49
N ILE A 350 16.30 -0.97 30.36
CA ILE A 350 15.29 -1.96 30.73
C ILE A 350 15.34 -3.05 29.66
N PRO A 351 15.51 -4.33 30.03
CA PRO A 351 15.56 -5.39 29.02
C PRO A 351 14.25 -5.45 28.21
N ALA A 352 14.35 -5.68 26.90
CA ALA A 352 13.19 -5.67 25.98
C ALA A 352 12.06 -6.64 26.40
N TRP A 353 12.42 -7.74 27.06
CA TRP A 353 11.46 -8.71 27.55
C TRP A 353 10.61 -8.21 28.74
N ALA A 354 11.04 -7.15 29.44
CA ALA A 354 10.31 -6.60 30.58
C ALA A 354 8.97 -5.96 30.16
N PHE A 355 8.86 -5.53 28.91
CA PHE A 355 7.65 -4.92 28.36
C PHE A 355 6.52 -5.93 28.13
N ALA A 356 6.85 -7.23 28.01
CA ALA A 356 5.89 -8.33 27.89
C ALA A 356 5.49 -8.97 29.24
N LEU A 357 6.03 -8.50 30.37
CA LEU A 357 5.70 -9.05 31.68
C LEU A 357 4.27 -8.69 32.10
N PRO A 358 3.62 -9.44 33.01
CA PRO A 358 2.32 -9.05 33.58
C PRO A 358 2.37 -7.67 34.25
N ALA A 359 1.23 -6.98 34.30
CA ALA A 359 1.15 -5.63 34.86
C ALA A 359 1.73 -5.52 36.27
N ALA A 360 1.50 -6.51 37.14
CA ALA A 360 2.03 -6.57 38.50
C ALA A 360 3.57 -6.60 38.56
N GLU A 361 4.23 -7.24 37.60
CA GLU A 361 5.69 -7.29 37.53
C GLU A 361 6.27 -6.01 36.93
N ARG A 362 5.61 -5.43 35.92
CA ARG A 362 6.04 -4.14 35.34
C ARG A 362 6.01 -3.01 36.37
N VAL A 363 4.93 -2.91 37.16
CA VAL A 363 4.84 -1.90 38.22
C VAL A 363 5.79 -2.18 39.38
N ALA A 364 6.17 -3.45 39.61
CA ALA A 364 7.20 -3.82 40.58
C ALA A 364 8.60 -3.41 40.11
N LEU A 365 8.94 -3.63 38.84
CA LEU A 365 10.18 -3.13 38.24
C LEU A 365 10.27 -1.61 38.35
N LEU A 366 9.22 -0.88 37.98
CA LEU A 366 9.18 0.57 38.17
C LEU A 366 9.29 0.95 39.64
N GLY A 367 8.61 0.24 40.55
CA GLY A 367 8.69 0.45 42.00
C GLY A 367 10.11 0.30 42.54
N GLY A 368 10.83 -0.73 42.12
CA GLY A 368 12.23 -0.96 42.49
C GLY A 368 13.15 0.14 41.95
N TYR A 369 12.94 0.59 40.72
CA TYR A 369 13.71 1.70 40.17
C TYR A 369 13.42 3.02 40.92
N VAL A 370 12.16 3.21 41.31
CA VAL A 370 11.74 4.33 42.16
C VAL A 370 12.34 4.23 43.56
N ASP A 371 12.57 3.04 44.13
CA ASP A 371 13.21 2.85 45.44
C ASP A 371 14.72 3.06 45.42
N ALA A 372 15.36 2.84 44.28
CA ALA A 372 16.74 3.23 44.04
C ALA A 372 16.83 4.77 43.85
N ASP A 373 16.51 5.25 42.65
CA ASP A 373 16.81 6.62 42.19
C ASP A 373 15.61 7.60 42.23
N GLY A 374 14.44 7.14 42.66
CA GLY A 374 13.22 7.94 42.63
C GLY A 374 13.14 9.02 43.72
N TYR A 375 12.57 10.18 43.34
CA TYR A 375 12.19 11.24 44.27
C TYR A 375 10.67 11.41 44.31
N VAL A 376 10.10 11.28 45.51
CA VAL A 376 8.69 11.57 45.79
C VAL A 376 8.60 12.80 46.68
N SER A 377 7.99 13.88 46.17
CA SER A 377 7.90 15.16 46.87
C SER A 377 7.10 15.03 48.17
N PRO A 378 7.60 15.57 49.30
CA PRO A 378 6.86 15.56 50.58
C PRO A 378 5.69 16.56 50.63
N ASP A 379 5.63 17.53 49.70
CA ASP A 379 4.75 18.70 49.83
C ASP A 379 3.29 18.46 49.38
N GLY A 380 2.91 17.22 49.03
CA GLY A 380 1.52 16.86 48.69
C GLY A 380 0.90 17.53 47.45
N HIS A 381 1.65 18.41 46.77
CA HIS A 381 1.16 19.23 45.65
C HIS A 381 1.16 18.49 44.30
N GLY A 382 1.68 17.26 44.20
CA GLY A 382 1.55 16.44 43.00
C GLY A 382 1.80 14.95 43.26
N ASN A 383 0.88 14.09 42.83
CA ASN A 383 1.07 12.64 42.66
C ASN A 383 1.99 12.39 41.44
N VAL A 384 3.25 12.80 41.53
CA VAL A 384 4.25 12.58 40.48
C VAL A 384 5.54 12.09 41.12
N VAL A 385 6.00 10.93 40.68
CA VAL A 385 7.30 10.38 41.05
C VAL A 385 8.33 10.86 40.03
N SER A 386 9.47 11.39 40.48
CA SER A 386 10.53 11.83 39.56
C SER A 386 11.65 10.80 39.52
N LEU A 387 12.07 10.38 38.32
CA LEU A 387 13.27 9.57 38.11
C LEU A 387 14.34 10.45 37.47
N THR A 388 15.58 10.33 37.94
CA THR A 388 16.73 11.08 37.43
C THR A 388 17.79 10.10 36.95
N SER A 389 18.35 10.33 35.77
CA SER A 389 19.41 9.48 35.22
C SER A 389 20.34 10.30 34.33
N THR A 390 21.58 9.81 34.17
CA THR A 390 22.51 10.33 33.15
C THR A 390 22.24 9.72 31.77
N SER A 391 21.48 8.62 31.69
CA SER A 391 21.05 7.97 30.45
C SER A 391 19.63 8.37 30.08
N THR A 392 19.44 9.04 28.94
CA THR A 392 18.11 9.34 28.40
C THR A 392 17.39 8.07 27.98
N ALA A 393 18.09 7.16 27.31
CA ALA A 393 17.53 5.91 26.83
C ALA A 393 16.91 5.05 27.95
N LEU A 394 17.51 5.07 29.16
CA LEU A 394 16.93 4.38 30.31
C LEU A 394 15.65 5.06 30.83
N LEU A 395 15.60 6.40 30.83
CA LEU A 395 14.39 7.13 31.20
C LEU A 395 13.29 6.93 30.15
N ASP A 396 13.64 6.88 28.87
CA ASP A 396 12.71 6.57 27.79
C ASP A 396 12.10 5.18 28.01
N ASP A 397 12.92 4.15 28.25
CA ASP A 397 12.43 2.81 28.59
C ASP A 397 11.48 2.82 29.79
N ALA A 398 11.83 3.53 30.87
CA ALA A 398 11.02 3.62 32.08
C ALA A 398 9.69 4.35 31.82
N MET A 399 9.70 5.37 30.95
CA MET A 399 8.50 6.06 30.52
C MET A 399 7.61 5.15 29.68
N GLU A 400 8.16 4.41 28.72
CA GLU A 400 7.40 3.47 27.91
C GLU A 400 6.78 2.36 28.77
N LEU A 401 7.57 1.79 29.68
CA LEU A 401 7.09 0.78 30.64
C LEU A 401 5.98 1.34 31.54
N ALA A 402 6.07 2.62 31.92
CA ALA A 402 5.03 3.31 32.67
C ALA A 402 3.74 3.48 31.85
N VAL A 403 3.84 3.88 30.57
CA VAL A 403 2.70 4.04 29.66
C VAL A 403 1.91 2.74 29.52
N ILE A 404 2.59 1.63 29.20
CA ILE A 404 1.93 0.32 29.03
C ILE A 404 1.48 -0.30 30.36
N SER A 405 1.87 0.29 31.49
CA SER A 405 1.39 -0.07 32.84
C SER A 405 0.27 0.84 33.35
N GLY A 406 -0.30 1.68 32.47
CA GLY A 406 -1.43 2.55 32.78
C GLY A 406 -1.06 3.87 33.47
N LEU A 407 0.24 4.15 33.63
CA LEU A 407 0.75 5.39 34.23
C LEU A 407 0.92 6.49 33.17
N ARG A 408 1.23 7.70 33.61
CA ARG A 408 1.28 8.91 32.77
C ARG A 408 2.60 9.65 32.94
N PRO A 409 3.65 9.28 32.20
CA PRO A 409 4.93 9.95 32.30
C PRO A 409 4.95 11.30 31.58
N THR A 410 5.96 12.10 31.91
CA THR A 410 6.30 13.41 31.31
C THR A 410 7.83 13.55 31.25
N GLY A 411 8.36 14.13 30.18
CA GLY A 411 9.81 14.29 29.96
C GLY A 411 10.33 13.38 28.84
N PRO A 412 11.60 12.96 28.88
CA PRO A 412 12.65 13.39 29.81
C PRO A 412 13.05 14.85 29.60
N TYR A 413 13.32 15.58 30.67
CA TYR A 413 13.80 16.97 30.65
C TYR A 413 15.27 17.02 31.03
N ARG A 414 16.08 17.70 30.22
CA ARG A 414 17.48 17.99 30.55
C ARG A 414 17.55 19.08 31.63
N PHE A 415 18.39 18.89 32.63
CA PHE A 415 18.75 19.91 33.60
C PHE A 415 20.26 19.95 33.83
N GLU A 416 20.75 21.08 34.32
CA GLU A 416 22.14 21.28 34.69
C GLU A 416 22.21 21.65 36.18
N SER A 417 23.13 21.03 36.90
CA SER A 417 23.35 21.29 38.33
C SER A 417 24.84 21.36 38.64
N VAL A 418 25.24 22.18 39.60
CA VAL A 418 26.63 22.26 40.04
C VAL A 418 26.97 21.06 40.94
N HIS A 419 28.15 20.47 40.76
CA HIS A 419 28.59 19.31 41.52
C HIS A 419 28.67 19.66 43.03
N PRO A 420 28.11 18.82 43.93
CA PRO A 420 27.98 19.16 45.36
C PRO A 420 29.30 19.46 46.09
N HIS A 421 30.41 18.95 45.55
CA HIS A 421 31.75 19.07 46.15
C HIS A 421 32.76 19.78 45.24
N ASP A 422 32.34 20.26 44.07
CA ASP A 422 33.21 20.95 43.11
C ASP A 422 32.42 22.03 42.36
N ALA A 423 32.60 23.28 42.75
CA ALA A 423 31.83 24.41 42.24
C ALA A 423 32.10 24.71 40.75
N ASP A 424 33.21 24.22 40.20
CA ASP A 424 33.60 24.45 38.81
C ASP A 424 33.10 23.33 37.88
N ARG A 425 32.46 22.28 38.43
CA ARG A 425 31.99 21.13 37.67
C ARG A 425 30.47 21.13 37.53
N THR A 426 29.99 21.30 36.30
CA THR A 426 28.56 21.16 35.95
C THR A 426 28.22 19.70 35.65
N ILE A 427 27.18 19.18 36.29
CA ILE A 427 26.56 17.89 36.02
C ILE A 427 25.34 18.12 35.12
N VAL A 428 25.33 17.49 33.95
CA VAL A 428 24.15 17.42 33.07
C VAL A 428 23.42 16.12 33.39
N GLY A 429 22.14 16.23 33.73
CA GLY A 429 21.26 15.09 34.02
C GLY A 429 19.94 15.20 33.28
N HIS A 430 19.23 14.08 33.20
CA HIS A 430 17.90 14.00 32.63
C HIS A 430 16.92 13.57 33.72
N ARG A 431 15.68 14.07 33.64
CA ARG A 431 14.63 13.75 34.59
C ARG A 431 13.30 13.51 33.90
N CYS A 432 12.63 12.41 34.23
CA CYS A 432 11.22 12.22 33.87
C CYS A 432 10.36 12.23 35.13
N GLY A 433 9.07 12.54 34.95
CA GLY A 433 8.06 12.43 35.99
C GLY A 433 7.01 11.40 35.61
N ILE A 434 6.68 10.47 36.51
CA ILE A 434 5.62 9.46 36.35
C ILE A 434 4.43 9.90 37.19
N GLY A 435 3.31 10.24 36.54
CA GLY A 435 2.03 10.57 37.18
C GLY A 435 0.94 9.53 36.90
N GLY A 436 -0.30 9.86 37.22
CA GLY A 436 -1.44 8.94 37.14
C GLY A 436 -1.68 8.24 38.47
N ASP A 437 -2.04 6.95 38.42
CA ASP A 437 -2.34 6.10 39.59
C ASP A 437 -1.04 5.52 40.17
N VAL A 438 -0.13 6.41 40.58
CA VAL A 438 1.23 6.07 41.06
C VAL A 438 1.25 5.22 42.32
N GLU A 439 0.13 5.12 43.04
CA GLU A 439 -0.09 4.17 44.13
C GLU A 439 -0.05 2.71 43.70
N ARG A 440 -0.15 2.42 42.39
CA ARG A 440 0.02 1.07 41.83
C ARG A 440 1.48 0.64 41.77
N LEU A 441 2.44 1.56 41.90
CA LEU A 441 3.86 1.22 41.95
C LEU A 441 4.13 0.45 43.24
N ASP A 442 4.74 -0.74 43.12
CA ASP A 442 5.15 -1.56 44.28
C ASP A 442 6.43 -0.99 44.89
N VAL A 443 6.30 0.19 45.50
CA VAL A 443 7.37 0.89 46.23
C VAL A 443 7.45 0.32 47.64
N ARG A 444 8.59 -0.25 47.98
CA ARG A 444 8.85 -0.97 49.23
C ARG A 444 9.58 -0.12 50.25
N ASN A 445 10.16 1.03 49.87
CA ASN A 445 10.65 2.00 50.86
C ASN A 445 9.46 2.64 51.60
N PRO A 446 9.31 2.44 52.92
CA PRO A 446 8.13 2.91 53.65
C PRO A 446 7.93 4.43 53.59
N ARG A 447 9.04 5.20 53.56
CA ARG A 447 8.98 6.67 53.49
C ARG A 447 8.49 7.15 52.14
N ARG A 448 8.86 6.47 51.04
CA ARG A 448 8.41 6.80 49.69
C ARG A 448 6.97 6.32 49.49
N ALA A 449 6.65 5.09 49.91
CA ALA A 449 5.30 4.52 49.86
C ALA A 449 4.26 5.38 50.58
N GLN A 450 4.58 5.89 51.78
CA GLN A 450 3.68 6.78 52.54
C GLN A 450 3.39 8.11 51.83
N ARG A 451 4.29 8.56 50.95
CA ARG A 451 4.12 9.80 50.17
C ARG A 451 3.29 9.58 48.91
N LEU A 452 3.13 8.34 48.45
CA LEU A 452 2.22 7.99 47.36
C LEU A 452 0.77 8.04 47.87
N GLY A 453 -0.18 8.45 47.02
CA GLY A 453 -1.61 8.39 47.34
C GLY A 453 -2.21 9.60 48.09
N GLY A 454 -1.47 10.72 48.22
CA GLY A 454 -1.97 11.93 48.90
C GLY A 454 -3.17 12.61 48.22
N ARG A 455 -3.40 12.38 46.93
CA ARG A 455 -4.56 12.92 46.18
C ARG A 455 -4.95 12.02 45.01
N ALA A 456 -6.16 11.45 45.02
CA ALA A 456 -6.65 10.61 43.92
C ALA A 456 -6.55 11.34 42.57
N TYR A 457 -5.91 10.71 41.59
CA TYR A 457 -5.80 11.24 40.24
C TYR A 457 -7.19 11.26 39.58
N ARG A 458 -7.59 12.41 39.03
CA ARG A 458 -8.87 12.58 38.31
C ARG A 458 -8.60 13.24 36.97
N HIS A 459 -8.34 12.46 35.93
CA HIS A 459 -8.36 12.97 34.56
C HIS A 459 -9.76 12.84 33.97
N SER A 460 -10.16 13.82 33.15
CA SER A 460 -11.53 14.00 32.68
C SER A 460 -11.81 13.40 31.31
N ASP A 461 -11.09 12.37 30.86
CA ASP A 461 -11.30 11.70 29.55
C ASP A 461 -12.66 10.97 29.44
N ARG A 462 -13.55 11.21 30.42
CA ARG A 462 -14.93 10.72 30.53
C ARG A 462 -15.96 11.84 30.37
N SER A 463 -15.51 13.09 30.22
CA SER A 463 -16.40 14.26 30.13
C SER A 463 -15.81 15.39 29.28
N ALA A 464 -16.67 16.11 28.57
CA ALA A 464 -16.31 17.34 27.88
C ALA A 464 -17.43 18.37 28.05
N ASN A 465 -17.05 19.64 28.20
CA ASN A 465 -17.98 20.77 28.31
C ASN A 465 -19.06 20.58 29.42
N GLY A 466 -18.68 19.94 30.53
CA GLY A 466 -19.58 19.69 31.67
C GLY A 466 -20.54 18.51 31.50
N VAL A 467 -20.42 17.73 30.42
CA VAL A 467 -21.24 16.53 30.17
C VAL A 467 -20.36 15.29 30.22
N GLU A 468 -20.75 14.31 31.03
CA GLU A 468 -20.13 12.97 31.04
C GLU A 468 -20.72 12.10 29.93
N PHE A 469 -19.86 11.50 29.11
CA PHE A 469 -20.25 10.59 28.03
C PHE A 469 -20.07 9.13 28.46
N ARG A 470 -20.71 8.75 29.58
CA ARG A 470 -20.55 7.45 30.27
C ARG A 470 -20.76 6.22 29.38
N SER A 471 -21.65 6.29 28.38
CA SER A 471 -21.92 5.20 27.45
C SER A 471 -20.82 4.95 26.42
N HIS A 472 -19.88 5.88 26.25
CA HIS A 472 -18.84 5.79 25.23
C HIS A 472 -17.46 5.46 25.81
N VAL A 473 -17.28 5.52 27.13
CA VAL A 473 -16.00 5.31 27.81
C VAL A 473 -16.02 4.07 28.67
N THR A 474 -14.88 3.40 28.74
CA THR A 474 -14.63 2.28 29.65
C THR A 474 -13.53 2.68 30.63
N ASP A 475 -13.05 1.74 31.44
CA ASP A 475 -11.88 2.01 32.28
C ASP A 475 -10.61 2.13 31.42
N HIS A 476 -10.59 1.45 30.27
CA HIS A 476 -9.50 1.47 29.31
C HIS A 476 -9.67 2.52 28.19
N LEU A 477 -10.89 2.84 27.75
CA LEU A 477 -11.16 3.80 26.66
C LEU A 477 -11.62 5.17 27.18
N GLY A 478 -11.02 6.24 26.67
CA GLY A 478 -11.39 7.63 26.95
C GLY A 478 -11.48 8.48 25.69
N PHE A 479 -11.92 9.74 25.83
CA PHE A 479 -11.87 10.73 24.77
C PHE A 479 -11.20 12.02 25.25
N ALA A 480 -10.21 12.49 24.51
CA ALA A 480 -9.43 13.68 24.82
C ALA A 480 -9.55 14.72 23.69
N LYS A 481 -9.43 16.00 24.05
CA LYS A 481 -9.57 17.11 23.10
C LYS A 481 -8.31 17.28 22.26
N VAL A 482 -8.47 17.47 20.95
CA VAL A 482 -7.40 17.99 20.09
C VAL A 482 -7.07 19.43 20.52
N THR A 483 -5.81 19.71 20.83
CA THR A 483 -5.35 21.04 21.26
C THR A 483 -4.53 21.75 20.19
N SER A 484 -3.90 21.01 19.28
CA SER A 484 -3.14 21.55 18.16
C SER A 484 -3.15 20.59 16.98
N ILE A 485 -3.19 21.14 15.77
CA ILE A 485 -2.96 20.45 14.50
C ILE A 485 -2.01 21.34 13.70
N VAL A 486 -0.83 20.82 13.36
CA VAL A 486 0.19 21.58 12.62
C VAL A 486 0.67 20.75 11.44
N GLU A 487 0.83 21.38 10.29
CA GLU A 487 1.47 20.74 9.14
C GLU A 487 2.91 20.36 9.50
N ALA A 488 3.26 19.09 9.28
CA ALA A 488 4.57 18.52 9.58
C ALA A 488 5.36 18.32 8.28
N ASP A 489 6.35 17.43 8.29
CA ASP A 489 7.21 17.14 7.15
C ASP A 489 6.54 16.23 6.09
N VAL A 490 6.95 16.39 4.84
CA VAL A 490 6.69 15.41 3.76
C VAL A 490 7.70 14.29 3.92
N THR A 491 7.23 13.07 4.20
CA THR A 491 8.10 12.01 4.71
C THR A 491 7.54 10.63 4.35
N PRO A 492 8.37 9.56 4.36
CA PRO A 492 7.87 8.20 4.22
C PRO A 492 6.85 7.86 5.30
N VAL A 493 5.69 7.39 4.88
CA VAL A 493 4.59 6.98 5.74
C VAL A 493 4.37 5.47 5.63
N TYR A 494 3.81 4.91 6.70
CA TYR A 494 3.72 3.48 6.94
C TYR A 494 2.31 3.14 7.40
N ASP A 495 1.93 1.90 7.17
CA ASP A 495 0.68 1.35 7.68
C ASP A 495 0.83 -0.14 8.01
N ILE A 496 -0.06 -0.63 8.87
CA ILE A 496 -0.07 -2.03 9.33
C ILE A 496 -1.48 -2.61 9.20
N GLU A 497 -1.60 -3.80 8.61
CA GLU A 497 -2.86 -4.55 8.57
C GLU A 497 -2.94 -5.47 9.80
N ILE A 498 -4.12 -5.56 10.41
CA ILE A 498 -4.36 -6.26 11.67
C ILE A 498 -5.63 -7.09 11.51
N ASP A 499 -5.56 -8.36 11.92
CA ASP A 499 -6.71 -9.25 11.88
C ASP A 499 -7.76 -8.87 12.94
N GLY A 500 -9.03 -8.85 12.53
CA GLY A 500 -10.18 -8.70 13.42
C GLY A 500 -10.66 -7.25 13.53
N PRO A 501 -10.27 -6.45 14.53
CA PRO A 501 -10.90 -5.14 14.77
C PRO A 501 -10.56 -4.03 13.76
N HIS A 502 -9.62 -4.26 12.83
CA HIS A 502 -9.21 -3.29 11.79
C HIS A 502 -8.77 -1.91 12.33
N ASN A 503 -8.26 -1.84 13.55
CA ASN A 503 -7.75 -0.63 14.16
C ASN A 503 -6.65 -0.95 15.19
N PHE A 504 -5.90 0.06 15.61
CA PHE A 504 -4.86 -0.08 16.62
C PHE A 504 -4.64 1.18 17.45
N VAL A 505 -3.85 1.04 18.51
CA VAL A 505 -3.41 2.14 19.35
C VAL A 505 -2.01 2.62 18.94
N ALA A 506 -1.94 3.85 18.43
CA ALA A 506 -0.72 4.54 18.04
C ALA A 506 -0.55 5.82 18.87
N GLU A 507 0.59 5.99 19.56
CA GLU A 507 0.85 7.09 20.49
C GLU A 507 -0.29 7.30 21.53
N GLY A 508 -1.03 6.22 21.84
CA GLY A 508 -2.17 6.23 22.75
C GLY A 508 -3.48 6.74 22.15
N VAL A 509 -3.53 6.97 20.84
CA VAL A 509 -4.72 7.34 20.04
C VAL A 509 -5.22 6.10 19.29
N VAL A 510 -6.54 5.94 19.19
CA VAL A 510 -7.14 4.85 18.40
C VAL A 510 -7.26 5.27 16.94
N VAL A 511 -6.58 4.54 16.07
CA VAL A 511 -6.45 4.81 14.63
C VAL A 511 -6.82 3.58 13.81
N HIS A 512 -7.28 3.77 12.58
CA HIS A 512 -7.72 2.69 11.71
C HIS A 512 -6.55 2.12 10.87
N ASN A 513 -6.66 0.90 10.36
CA ASN A 513 -5.70 0.34 9.41
C ASN A 513 -6.23 0.31 7.96
N SER A 514 -5.34 0.31 6.96
CA SER A 514 -5.75 0.06 5.58
C SER A 514 -6.22 -1.38 5.43
N GLU A 515 -7.52 -1.57 5.34
CA GLU A 515 -8.09 -2.79 4.77
C GLU A 515 -7.78 -2.79 3.27
N VAL A 516 -7.31 -3.92 2.74
CA VAL A 516 -7.24 -4.10 1.28
C VAL A 516 -8.66 -3.94 0.74
N VAL A 517 -8.91 -2.79 0.12
CA VAL A 517 -10.20 -2.29 -0.40
C VAL A 517 -10.92 -3.31 -1.31
N TYR A 518 -10.25 -4.37 -1.76
CA TYR A 518 -10.82 -5.44 -2.58
C TYR A 518 -11.96 -6.22 -1.95
N HIS A 519 -11.87 -6.56 -0.65
CA HIS A 519 -12.89 -7.41 -0.04
C HIS A 519 -14.21 -6.67 0.20
N LYS A 520 -14.16 -5.40 0.64
CA LYS A 520 -15.36 -4.55 0.76
C LYS A 520 -15.95 -4.12 -0.58
N VAL A 521 -15.13 -3.74 -1.57
CA VAL A 521 -15.64 -3.31 -2.88
C VAL A 521 -16.39 -4.45 -3.59
N ARG A 522 -15.95 -5.70 -3.44
CA ARG A 522 -16.66 -6.84 -4.06
C ARG A 522 -18.03 -7.07 -3.44
N GLU A 523 -18.15 -7.00 -2.12
CA GLU A 523 -19.43 -7.10 -1.42
C GLU A 523 -20.36 -5.93 -1.77
N ASP A 524 -19.85 -4.69 -1.78
CA ASP A 524 -20.61 -3.49 -2.15
C ASP A 524 -21.13 -3.53 -3.60
N LEU A 525 -20.34 -4.08 -4.54
CA LEU A 525 -20.72 -4.27 -5.94
C LEU A 525 -21.77 -5.38 -6.08
N GLU A 526 -21.59 -6.50 -5.36
CA GLU A 526 -22.54 -7.61 -5.33
C GLU A 526 -23.90 -7.18 -4.73
N GLU A 527 -23.90 -6.36 -3.68
CA GLU A 527 -25.11 -5.75 -3.10
C GLU A 527 -25.87 -4.86 -4.09
N GLN A 528 -25.14 -4.15 -4.96
CA GLN A 528 -25.71 -3.35 -6.04
C GLN A 528 -26.15 -4.20 -7.26
N GLY A 529 -25.88 -5.51 -7.24
CA GLY A 529 -26.20 -6.44 -8.32
C GLY A 529 -25.24 -6.36 -9.51
N VAL A 530 -24.08 -5.71 -9.36
CA VAL A 530 -23.05 -5.65 -10.41
C VAL A 530 -22.37 -7.01 -10.52
N ILE A 531 -22.36 -7.56 -11.73
CA ILE A 531 -21.60 -8.78 -12.03
C ILE A 531 -20.24 -8.33 -12.52
N PHE A 532 -19.17 -8.69 -11.80
CA PHE A 532 -17.79 -8.49 -12.23
C PHE A 532 -16.97 -9.76 -11.97
N VAL A 533 -16.79 -10.55 -13.02
CA VAL A 533 -16.07 -11.84 -12.98
C VAL A 533 -15.18 -11.98 -14.22
N ASP A 534 -14.30 -12.99 -14.24
CA ASP A 534 -13.56 -13.34 -15.45
C ASP A 534 -14.49 -13.93 -16.53
N THR A 535 -14.06 -13.89 -17.79
CA THR A 535 -14.88 -14.33 -18.94
C THR A 535 -15.26 -15.82 -18.88
N ASP A 536 -14.44 -16.67 -18.27
CA ASP A 536 -14.73 -18.10 -18.11
C ASP A 536 -15.83 -18.35 -17.08
N THR A 537 -15.74 -17.67 -15.93
CA THR A 537 -16.80 -17.65 -14.92
C THR A 537 -18.09 -17.06 -15.48
N GLY A 538 -18.01 -15.98 -16.26
CA GLY A 538 -19.16 -15.39 -16.95
C GLY A 538 -19.87 -16.37 -17.90
N LEU A 539 -19.11 -17.15 -18.67
CA LEU A 539 -19.68 -18.20 -19.53
C LEU A 539 -20.36 -19.31 -18.73
N ARG A 540 -19.77 -19.73 -17.61
CA ARG A 540 -20.25 -20.85 -16.80
C ARG A 540 -21.47 -20.49 -15.94
N GLU A 541 -21.44 -19.33 -15.31
CA GLU A 541 -22.43 -18.94 -14.29
C GLU A 541 -23.54 -18.04 -14.85
N HIS A 542 -23.30 -17.36 -15.97
CA HIS A 542 -24.23 -16.43 -16.63
C HIS A 542 -24.41 -16.76 -18.13
N GLU A 543 -24.50 -18.06 -18.46
CA GLU A 543 -24.50 -18.57 -19.85
C GLU A 543 -25.57 -17.92 -20.74
N ASP A 544 -26.75 -17.64 -20.20
CA ASP A 544 -27.90 -17.08 -20.93
C ASP A 544 -27.60 -15.68 -21.48
N VAL A 545 -27.16 -14.77 -20.60
CA VAL A 545 -26.78 -13.41 -20.97
C VAL A 545 -25.48 -13.41 -21.78
N PHE A 546 -24.52 -14.25 -21.41
CA PHE A 546 -23.27 -14.40 -22.13
C PHE A 546 -23.54 -14.81 -23.60
N ARG A 547 -24.36 -15.82 -23.82
CA ARG A 547 -24.71 -16.31 -25.17
C ARG A 547 -25.52 -15.31 -25.98
N GLU A 548 -26.30 -14.45 -25.32
CA GLU A 548 -27.03 -13.37 -26.00
C GLU A 548 -26.07 -12.34 -26.62
N HIS A 549 -25.00 -11.97 -25.92
CA HIS A 549 -24.17 -10.82 -26.27
C HIS A 549 -22.79 -11.16 -26.83
N PHE A 550 -22.22 -12.31 -26.47
CA PHE A 550 -20.87 -12.70 -26.86
C PHE A 550 -20.72 -12.88 -28.38
N ALA A 551 -19.66 -12.29 -28.94
CA ALA A 551 -19.33 -12.33 -30.37
C ALA A 551 -20.45 -11.81 -31.29
N LYS A 552 -21.30 -10.90 -30.79
CA LYS A 552 -22.32 -10.20 -31.60
C LYS A 552 -21.78 -8.94 -32.23
N ILE A 553 -21.06 -8.15 -31.45
CA ILE A 553 -20.49 -6.88 -31.91
C ILE A 553 -19.23 -7.16 -32.72
N ILE A 554 -18.40 -8.09 -32.24
CA ILE A 554 -17.18 -8.54 -32.92
C ILE A 554 -17.32 -10.05 -33.23
N PRO A 555 -17.96 -10.40 -34.35
CA PRO A 555 -18.13 -11.80 -34.74
C PRO A 555 -16.80 -12.42 -35.20
N PRO A 556 -16.70 -13.77 -35.21
CA PRO A 556 -15.47 -14.47 -35.62
C PRO A 556 -15.11 -14.27 -37.11
N ASN A 557 -16.02 -13.72 -37.91
CA ASN A 557 -15.74 -13.36 -39.29
C ASN A 557 -15.42 -11.87 -39.47
N ASP A 558 -15.21 -11.09 -38.41
CA ASP A 558 -14.89 -9.67 -38.49
C ASP A 558 -13.54 -9.44 -39.20
N ASN A 559 -12.46 -9.93 -38.60
CA ASN A 559 -11.11 -9.86 -39.15
C ASN A 559 -10.29 -11.09 -38.76
N LYS A 560 -9.07 -11.24 -39.31
CA LYS A 560 -8.25 -12.43 -39.08
C LYS A 560 -7.89 -12.59 -37.59
N PHE A 561 -7.56 -11.51 -36.88
CA PHE A 561 -7.15 -11.55 -35.48
C PHE A 561 -8.33 -11.71 -34.53
N ALA A 562 -9.50 -11.14 -34.82
CA ALA A 562 -10.73 -11.44 -34.10
C ALA A 562 -11.14 -12.92 -34.25
N ALA A 563 -10.94 -13.52 -35.43
CA ALA A 563 -11.14 -14.95 -35.65
C ALA A 563 -10.15 -15.80 -34.82
N LEU A 564 -8.88 -15.39 -34.79
CA LEU A 564 -7.86 -16.03 -33.96
C LEU A 564 -8.24 -15.99 -32.49
N ASN A 565 -8.50 -14.80 -31.95
CA ASN A 565 -8.92 -14.61 -30.56
C ASN A 565 -10.16 -15.44 -30.22
N THR A 566 -11.21 -15.40 -31.06
CA THR A 566 -12.42 -16.18 -30.79
C THR A 566 -12.16 -17.70 -30.79
N ALA A 567 -11.15 -18.19 -31.51
CA ALA A 567 -10.79 -19.61 -31.50
C ALA A 567 -10.08 -20.02 -30.20
N VAL A 568 -9.24 -19.16 -29.63
CA VAL A 568 -8.28 -19.53 -28.58
C VAL A 568 -8.30 -18.68 -27.31
N TRP A 569 -9.27 -17.77 -27.15
CA TRP A 569 -9.34 -16.90 -25.97
C TRP A 569 -9.26 -17.70 -24.66
N SER A 570 -8.46 -17.19 -23.74
CA SER A 570 -8.04 -17.89 -22.52
C SER A 570 -8.24 -17.05 -21.26
N GLY A 571 -8.70 -15.81 -21.39
CA GLY A 571 -9.00 -14.91 -20.26
C GLY A 571 -9.75 -13.66 -20.72
N GLY A 572 -9.92 -12.70 -19.82
CA GLY A 572 -10.65 -11.44 -20.03
C GLY A 572 -11.66 -11.19 -18.91
N SER A 573 -12.44 -10.12 -19.06
CA SER A 573 -13.44 -9.72 -18.04
C SER A 573 -14.87 -9.79 -18.58
N PHE A 574 -15.80 -10.22 -17.74
CA PHE A 574 -17.24 -10.18 -17.99
C PHE A 574 -17.92 -9.29 -16.95
N ILE A 575 -18.54 -8.21 -17.42
CA ILE A 575 -19.12 -7.18 -16.55
C ILE A 575 -20.56 -6.88 -16.96
N ILE A 576 -21.47 -6.86 -15.98
CA ILE A 576 -22.84 -6.37 -16.16
C ILE A 576 -23.14 -5.35 -15.07
N VAL A 577 -23.54 -4.14 -15.48
CA VAL A 577 -24.02 -3.11 -14.55
C VAL A 577 -25.53 -2.97 -14.69
N PRO A 578 -26.31 -3.23 -13.63
CA PRO A 578 -27.78 -3.21 -13.68
C PRO A 578 -28.39 -1.84 -13.98
N GLU A 579 -29.68 -1.84 -14.33
CA GLU A 579 -30.44 -0.64 -14.69
C GLU A 579 -30.37 0.42 -13.57
N GLY A 580 -29.99 1.64 -13.95
CA GLY A 580 -29.90 2.80 -13.04
C GLY A 580 -28.74 2.76 -12.03
N VAL A 581 -27.94 1.69 -11.98
CA VAL A 581 -26.79 1.58 -11.07
C VAL A 581 -25.62 2.41 -11.58
N LYS A 582 -24.99 3.16 -10.69
CA LYS A 582 -23.80 3.95 -10.97
C LYS A 582 -22.64 3.44 -10.15
N VAL A 583 -21.65 2.88 -10.82
CA VAL A 583 -20.42 2.42 -10.18
C VAL A 583 -19.47 3.61 -10.08
N ASP A 584 -19.40 4.20 -8.89
CA ASP A 584 -18.61 5.42 -8.64
C ASP A 584 -17.09 5.16 -8.62
N ILE A 585 -16.68 3.93 -8.31
CA ILE A 585 -15.27 3.51 -8.27
C ILE A 585 -14.92 2.78 -9.57
N PRO A 586 -13.84 3.15 -10.29
CA PRO A 586 -13.46 2.45 -11.50
C PRO A 586 -13.13 0.98 -11.24
N LEU A 587 -13.74 0.07 -12.02
CA LEU A 587 -13.42 -1.36 -12.01
C LEU A 587 -12.09 -1.59 -12.73
N GLN A 588 -11.22 -2.47 -12.21
CA GLN A 588 -9.87 -2.65 -12.74
C GLN A 588 -9.51 -4.12 -12.97
N ALA A 589 -8.83 -4.41 -14.08
CA ALA A 589 -8.16 -5.68 -14.33
C ALA A 589 -6.75 -5.49 -14.89
N TYR A 590 -5.80 -6.31 -14.44
CA TYR A 590 -4.39 -6.25 -14.84
C TYR A 590 -3.98 -7.54 -15.54
N PHE A 591 -3.34 -7.42 -16.71
CA PHE A 591 -2.97 -8.56 -17.54
C PHE A 591 -1.47 -8.54 -17.92
N ARG A 592 -0.77 -9.68 -17.78
CA ARG A 592 0.68 -9.81 -18.07
C ARG A 592 1.04 -11.10 -18.83
N ILE A 593 2.01 -11.00 -19.74
CA ILE A 593 2.62 -12.14 -20.46
C ILE A 593 3.80 -12.70 -19.65
N ASN A 594 3.72 -13.96 -19.21
CA ASN A 594 4.70 -14.57 -18.30
C ASN A 594 5.62 -15.65 -18.94
N GLN A 595 5.52 -15.93 -20.25
CA GLN A 595 6.35 -16.97 -20.90
C GLN A 595 6.79 -16.62 -22.34
N GLN A 596 7.98 -17.09 -22.73
CA GLN A 596 8.52 -16.93 -24.10
C GLN A 596 7.65 -17.63 -25.15
N ASN A 597 7.37 -16.96 -26.27
CA ASN A 597 6.51 -17.44 -27.38
C ASN A 597 5.05 -17.73 -26.99
N MET A 598 4.57 -17.13 -25.90
CA MET A 598 3.17 -17.22 -25.49
C MET A 598 2.33 -16.17 -26.22
N GLY A 599 1.19 -16.58 -26.77
CA GLY A 599 0.17 -15.66 -27.26
C GLY A 599 -0.82 -15.31 -26.15
N GLN A 600 -1.16 -14.03 -26.01
CA GLN A 600 -2.18 -13.59 -25.06
C GLN A 600 -3.47 -13.26 -25.82
N PHE A 601 -4.54 -13.97 -25.46
CA PHE A 601 -5.84 -13.89 -26.14
C PHE A 601 -6.94 -13.58 -25.13
N GLU A 602 -7.14 -12.29 -24.89
CA GLU A 602 -8.16 -11.80 -23.96
C GLU A 602 -9.44 -11.44 -24.68
N ARG A 603 -10.57 -11.72 -24.03
CA ARG A 603 -11.85 -11.31 -24.53
C ARG A 603 -12.72 -10.73 -23.44
N THR A 604 -12.93 -9.42 -23.51
CA THR A 604 -13.70 -8.66 -22.53
C THR A 604 -15.07 -8.31 -23.07
N LEU A 605 -16.11 -8.52 -22.26
CA LEU A 605 -17.51 -8.18 -22.58
C LEU A 605 -18.10 -7.37 -21.42
N ILE A 606 -18.52 -6.13 -21.71
CA ILE A 606 -19.13 -5.23 -20.72
C ILE A 606 -20.51 -4.81 -21.22
N ILE A 607 -21.52 -4.98 -20.36
CA ILE A 607 -22.90 -4.61 -20.62
C ILE A 607 -23.34 -3.60 -19.56
N ALA A 608 -23.66 -2.39 -20.00
CA ALA A 608 -24.22 -1.33 -19.17
C ALA A 608 -25.72 -1.22 -19.48
N GLU A 609 -26.57 -1.67 -18.55
CA GLU A 609 -28.03 -1.64 -18.65
C GLU A 609 -28.59 -0.20 -18.62
N PRO A 610 -29.87 0.05 -18.96
CA PRO A 610 -30.37 1.41 -19.15
C PRO A 610 -30.08 2.35 -17.97
N GLY A 611 -29.64 3.57 -18.26
CA GLY A 611 -29.33 4.59 -17.26
C GLY A 611 -28.15 4.26 -16.31
N SER A 612 -27.41 3.18 -16.54
CA SER A 612 -26.28 2.78 -15.69
C SER A 612 -24.99 3.56 -16.01
N TYR A 613 -24.03 3.51 -15.09
CA TYR A 613 -22.69 4.08 -15.28
C TYR A 613 -21.61 3.12 -14.83
N VAL A 614 -20.56 2.96 -15.65
CA VAL A 614 -19.35 2.23 -15.30
C VAL A 614 -18.12 2.85 -15.93
N HIS A 615 -17.04 2.90 -15.15
CA HIS A 615 -15.68 3.16 -15.62
C HIS A 615 -14.86 1.90 -15.41
N TYR A 616 -14.32 1.35 -16.49
CA TYR A 616 -13.43 0.19 -16.46
C TYR A 616 -12.03 0.56 -16.92
N VAL A 617 -11.00 0.11 -16.20
CA VAL A 617 -9.59 0.36 -16.50
C VAL A 617 -8.85 -0.96 -16.72
N GLU A 618 -8.15 -1.03 -17.85
CA GLU A 618 -7.33 -2.17 -18.27
C GLU A 618 -5.85 -1.77 -18.32
N GLY A 619 -5.02 -2.44 -17.52
CA GLY A 619 -3.56 -2.28 -17.53
C GLY A 619 -2.87 -3.49 -18.15
N CYS A 620 -2.01 -3.26 -19.16
CA CYS A 620 -1.23 -4.34 -19.79
C CYS A 620 0.27 -4.04 -19.79
N THR A 621 1.08 -4.94 -19.23
CA THR A 621 2.56 -4.84 -19.28
C THR A 621 3.21 -6.17 -19.66
N ALA A 622 4.38 -6.13 -20.33
CA ALA A 622 5.21 -7.33 -20.55
C ALA A 622 6.70 -7.07 -20.22
N PRO A 623 7.39 -8.02 -19.58
CA PRO A 623 8.83 -7.98 -19.42
C PRO A 623 9.56 -8.25 -20.76
N ILE A 624 10.83 -7.85 -20.83
CA ILE A 624 11.65 -7.99 -22.05
C ILE A 624 11.99 -9.47 -22.27
N TYR A 625 11.41 -10.09 -23.29
CA TYR A 625 11.78 -11.43 -23.76
C TYR A 625 12.62 -11.37 -25.05
N SER A 626 13.40 -12.42 -25.32
CA SER A 626 14.31 -12.51 -26.48
C SER A 626 13.64 -12.90 -27.81
N SER A 627 12.33 -13.21 -27.82
CA SER A 627 11.59 -13.66 -29.01
C SER A 627 10.27 -12.90 -29.19
N ASP A 628 9.84 -12.71 -30.44
CA ASP A 628 8.61 -11.97 -30.76
C ASP A 628 7.37 -12.65 -30.12
N SER A 629 6.51 -11.86 -29.50
CA SER A 629 5.29 -12.33 -28.81
C SER A 629 4.04 -11.66 -29.40
N LEU A 630 2.88 -12.32 -29.29
CA LEU A 630 1.63 -11.85 -29.90
C LEU A 630 0.58 -11.58 -28.82
N HIS A 631 0.11 -10.34 -28.74
CA HIS A 631 -1.08 -9.96 -27.98
C HIS A 631 -2.23 -9.69 -28.95
N SER A 632 -3.35 -10.39 -28.77
CA SER A 632 -4.57 -10.16 -29.54
C SER A 632 -5.80 -10.18 -28.64
N ALA A 633 -6.20 -9.00 -28.19
CA ALA A 633 -7.42 -8.81 -27.40
C ALA A 633 -8.65 -8.45 -28.26
N VAL A 634 -9.82 -8.84 -27.76
CA VAL A 634 -11.12 -8.44 -28.30
C VAL A 634 -11.95 -7.83 -27.16
N VAL A 635 -12.47 -6.63 -27.37
CA VAL A 635 -13.30 -5.93 -26.38
C VAL A 635 -14.64 -5.56 -26.99
N GLU A 636 -15.72 -6.06 -26.39
CA GLU A 636 -17.11 -5.80 -26.77
C GLU A 636 -17.80 -4.99 -25.67
N LEU A 637 -18.29 -3.79 -26.00
CA LEU A 637 -19.03 -2.94 -25.08
C LEU A 637 -20.46 -2.72 -25.55
N ILE A 638 -21.44 -2.84 -24.67
CA ILE A 638 -22.85 -2.59 -24.95
C ILE A 638 -23.36 -1.54 -23.96
N ALA A 639 -23.64 -0.33 -24.44
CA ALA A 639 -24.27 0.72 -23.64
C ALA A 639 -25.74 0.87 -24.05
N LYS A 640 -26.64 0.34 -23.22
CA LYS A 640 -28.10 0.40 -23.40
C LYS A 640 -28.62 1.84 -23.22
N PRO A 641 -29.91 2.12 -23.50
CA PRO A 641 -30.40 3.50 -23.50
C PRO A 641 -30.08 4.32 -22.24
N GLY A 642 -29.53 5.51 -22.42
CA GLY A 642 -29.13 6.41 -21.33
C GLY A 642 -27.93 5.96 -20.49
N ALA A 643 -27.31 4.81 -20.78
CA ALA A 643 -26.14 4.33 -20.05
C ALA A 643 -24.87 5.09 -20.45
N ARG A 644 -23.91 5.22 -19.53
CA ARG A 644 -22.58 5.77 -19.79
C ARG A 644 -21.49 4.77 -19.45
N LEU A 645 -20.63 4.45 -20.41
CA LEU A 645 -19.58 3.46 -20.27
C LEU A 645 -18.25 4.09 -20.68
N ARG A 646 -17.31 4.18 -19.73
CA ARG A 646 -15.94 4.64 -19.94
C ARG A 646 -14.97 3.48 -19.87
N TYR A 647 -14.17 3.29 -20.91
CA TYR A 647 -13.14 2.25 -20.96
C TYR A 647 -11.77 2.89 -21.13
N THR A 648 -10.91 2.71 -20.13
CA THR A 648 -9.54 3.20 -20.13
C THR A 648 -8.57 2.04 -20.35
N THR A 649 -7.57 2.24 -21.21
CA THR A 649 -6.49 1.29 -21.42
C THR A 649 -5.16 2.01 -21.36
N ILE A 650 -4.24 1.50 -20.54
CA ILE A 650 -2.83 1.90 -20.58
C ILE A 650 -2.00 0.66 -20.84
N GLN A 651 -1.24 0.69 -21.92
CA GLN A 651 -0.39 -0.42 -22.33
C GLN A 651 1.07 0.03 -22.38
N ASN A 652 1.95 -0.82 -21.86
CA ASN A 652 3.40 -0.71 -22.02
C ASN A 652 3.99 -2.07 -22.36
N TRP A 653 4.10 -2.35 -23.65
CA TRP A 653 4.65 -3.61 -24.15
C TRP A 653 6.14 -3.54 -24.40
N SER A 654 6.85 -4.65 -24.27
CA SER A 654 8.23 -4.73 -24.77
C SER A 654 8.29 -4.60 -26.30
N ASN A 655 9.42 -4.13 -26.83
CA ASN A 655 9.60 -3.75 -28.25
C ASN A 655 9.54 -4.92 -29.25
N ASN A 656 9.33 -6.15 -28.77
CA ASN A 656 9.18 -7.39 -29.53
C ASN A 656 7.73 -7.89 -29.59
N VAL A 657 6.76 -7.15 -29.03
CA VAL A 657 5.35 -7.56 -29.01
C VAL A 657 4.59 -7.02 -30.22
N TYR A 658 3.81 -7.88 -30.88
CA TYR A 658 2.75 -7.49 -31.81
C TYR A 658 1.45 -7.32 -31.05
N ASN A 659 0.90 -6.11 -31.06
CA ASN A 659 -0.31 -5.74 -30.32
C ASN A 659 -1.47 -5.50 -31.29
N LEU A 660 -2.31 -6.54 -31.50
CA LEU A 660 -3.31 -6.61 -32.56
C LEU A 660 -4.72 -6.74 -31.96
N VAL A 661 -5.31 -5.59 -31.64
CA VAL A 661 -6.49 -5.51 -30.78
C VAL A 661 -7.71 -5.02 -31.55
N THR A 662 -8.86 -5.69 -31.33
CA THR A 662 -10.15 -5.27 -31.89
C THR A 662 -11.08 -4.83 -30.76
N LYS A 663 -11.33 -3.52 -30.62
CA LYS A 663 -12.28 -2.97 -29.65
C LYS A 663 -13.49 -2.36 -30.36
N ARG A 664 -14.70 -2.69 -29.93
CA ARG A 664 -15.93 -2.15 -30.52
C ARG A 664 -17.03 -2.03 -29.47
N ALA A 665 -17.72 -0.90 -29.51
CA ALA A 665 -18.87 -0.60 -28.69
C ALA A 665 -20.13 -0.42 -29.54
N ALA A 666 -21.28 -0.77 -28.97
CA ALA A 666 -22.60 -0.37 -29.45
C ALA A 666 -23.25 0.57 -28.43
N ALA A 667 -23.55 1.80 -28.85
CA ALA A 667 -24.24 2.80 -28.04
C ALA A 667 -25.67 2.98 -28.54
N TYR A 668 -26.65 2.73 -27.68
CA TYR A 668 -28.07 2.89 -27.97
C TYR A 668 -28.58 4.31 -27.63
N GLU A 669 -29.90 4.51 -27.58
CA GLU A 669 -30.53 5.83 -27.46
C GLU A 669 -30.01 6.61 -26.25
N ASP A 670 -29.54 7.84 -26.47
CA ASP A 670 -28.92 8.72 -25.45
C ASP A 670 -27.77 8.08 -24.64
N ALA A 671 -27.21 6.96 -25.10
CA ALA A 671 -26.09 6.30 -24.45
C ALA A 671 -24.76 6.97 -24.80
N THR A 672 -23.80 6.94 -23.88
CA THR A 672 -22.46 7.49 -24.05
C THR A 672 -21.40 6.40 -23.90
N VAL A 673 -20.49 6.31 -24.88
CA VAL A 673 -19.30 5.45 -24.77
C VAL A 673 -18.05 6.27 -24.96
N GLU A 674 -17.11 6.12 -24.02
CA GLU A 674 -15.83 6.83 -23.99
C GLU A 674 -14.69 5.80 -24.01
N TRP A 675 -13.79 5.92 -24.98
CA TRP A 675 -12.52 5.17 -25.02
C TRP A 675 -11.37 6.11 -24.65
N ILE A 676 -10.59 5.76 -23.63
CA ILE A 676 -9.36 6.46 -23.26
C ILE A 676 -8.21 5.48 -23.43
N ASP A 677 -7.25 5.79 -24.31
CA ASP A 677 -6.26 4.83 -24.75
C ASP A 677 -4.83 5.39 -24.72
N GLY A 678 -3.92 4.72 -24.03
CA GLY A 678 -2.50 5.08 -23.91
C GLY A 678 -1.62 4.01 -24.54
N ASN A 679 -1.14 4.24 -25.76
CA ASN A 679 -0.33 3.29 -26.53
C ASN A 679 1.17 3.55 -26.36
N ILE A 680 1.86 2.75 -25.56
CA ILE A 680 3.31 2.84 -25.32
C ILE A 680 3.95 1.45 -25.48
N GLY A 681 5.17 1.41 -26.01
CA GLY A 681 5.88 0.14 -26.22
C GLY A 681 5.41 -0.61 -27.47
N SER A 682 5.68 -1.92 -27.56
CA SER A 682 5.37 -2.81 -28.70
C SER A 682 6.22 -2.57 -29.95
N LYS A 683 6.43 -3.63 -30.75
CA LYS A 683 7.04 -3.55 -32.09
C LYS A 683 6.07 -2.91 -33.08
N LEU A 684 4.84 -3.40 -33.07
CA LEU A 684 3.76 -2.95 -33.93
C LEU A 684 2.45 -3.00 -33.14
N THR A 685 1.78 -1.86 -33.02
CA THR A 685 0.39 -1.79 -32.57
C THR A 685 -0.52 -1.54 -33.76
N MET A 686 -1.60 -2.32 -33.86
CA MET A 686 -2.72 -2.07 -34.76
C MET A 686 -4.01 -2.09 -33.94
N LYS A 687 -4.55 -0.91 -33.63
CA LYS A 687 -5.72 -0.78 -32.75
C LYS A 687 -6.60 0.39 -33.16
N TYR A 688 -7.90 0.10 -33.32
CA TYR A 688 -8.89 1.06 -33.81
C TYR A 688 -10.20 0.95 -33.02
N PRO A 689 -10.28 1.45 -31.78
CA PRO A 689 -11.51 1.42 -31.02
C PRO A 689 -12.65 2.06 -31.80
N SER A 690 -13.77 1.36 -31.83
CA SER A 690 -14.90 1.70 -32.69
C SER A 690 -16.16 1.91 -31.87
N VAL A 691 -16.96 2.93 -32.18
CA VAL A 691 -18.30 3.12 -31.59
C VAL A 691 -19.34 3.09 -32.69
N PHE A 692 -20.29 2.17 -32.55
CA PHE A 692 -21.49 2.07 -33.38
C PHE A 692 -22.62 2.79 -32.66
N LEU A 693 -23.00 3.96 -33.17
CA LEU A 693 -24.01 4.84 -32.61
C LEU A 693 -25.37 4.41 -33.21
N MET A 694 -26.00 3.46 -32.52
CA MET A 694 -27.16 2.70 -32.99
C MET A 694 -28.50 3.38 -32.65
N GLY A 695 -28.54 4.21 -31.62
CA GLY A 695 -29.75 4.91 -31.17
C GLY A 695 -29.68 6.42 -31.35
N ARG A 696 -30.85 7.07 -31.39
CA ARG A 696 -30.94 8.53 -31.47
C ARG A 696 -30.23 9.16 -30.27
N GLY A 697 -29.51 10.26 -30.49
CA GLY A 697 -28.85 10.99 -29.39
C GLY A 697 -27.61 10.31 -28.80
N ALA A 698 -27.23 9.12 -29.29
CA ALA A 698 -26.03 8.42 -28.83
C ALA A 698 -24.76 9.27 -29.02
N HIS A 699 -23.84 9.16 -28.07
CA HIS A 699 -22.54 9.84 -28.07
C HIS A 699 -21.38 8.85 -28.03
N GLY A 700 -20.36 9.11 -28.84
CA GLY A 700 -19.13 8.31 -28.88
C GLY A 700 -17.89 9.18 -28.79
N GLU A 701 -17.00 8.87 -27.86
CA GLU A 701 -15.75 9.60 -27.66
C GLU A 701 -14.56 8.66 -27.70
N VAL A 702 -13.49 9.06 -28.39
CA VAL A 702 -12.20 8.37 -28.36
C VAL A 702 -11.09 9.38 -28.10
N LEU A 703 -10.35 9.15 -27.03
CA LEU A 703 -9.16 9.87 -26.63
C LEU A 703 -7.98 8.92 -26.69
N SER A 704 -7.00 9.16 -27.57
CA SER A 704 -5.89 8.24 -27.80
C SER A 704 -4.53 8.95 -27.76
N VAL A 705 -3.59 8.44 -26.96
CA VAL A 705 -2.14 8.74 -27.06
C VAL A 705 -1.44 7.59 -27.75
N ALA A 706 -0.46 7.89 -28.60
CA ALA A 706 0.52 6.92 -29.07
C ALA A 706 1.94 7.48 -28.98
N PHE A 707 2.88 6.69 -28.45
CA PHE A 707 4.30 7.00 -28.42
C PHE A 707 5.09 5.94 -29.20
N ALA A 708 5.95 6.36 -30.12
CA ALA A 708 6.82 5.48 -30.90
C ALA A 708 8.28 5.92 -30.81
N GLY A 709 9.15 5.04 -30.30
CA GLY A 709 10.61 5.14 -30.39
C GLY A 709 11.20 4.23 -31.47
N ASP A 710 12.52 4.07 -31.46
CA ASP A 710 13.25 3.26 -32.44
C ASP A 710 12.69 1.83 -32.60
N GLY A 711 12.48 1.42 -33.86
CA GLY A 711 12.00 0.08 -34.20
C GLY A 711 10.52 -0.16 -33.91
N GLN A 712 9.77 0.86 -33.46
CA GLN A 712 8.35 0.76 -33.15
C GLN A 712 7.47 1.41 -34.23
N HIS A 713 6.32 0.80 -34.52
CA HIS A 713 5.25 1.39 -35.33
C HIS A 713 3.92 1.34 -34.58
N GLN A 714 3.40 2.50 -34.19
CA GLN A 714 2.06 2.61 -33.60
C GLN A 714 1.03 3.01 -34.67
N ASP A 715 0.31 2.05 -35.26
CA ASP A 715 -0.84 2.31 -36.13
C ASP A 715 -2.12 2.28 -35.29
N ALA A 716 -2.41 3.42 -34.66
CA ALA A 716 -3.53 3.63 -33.76
C ALA A 716 -4.58 4.55 -34.40
N GLY A 717 -5.83 4.49 -33.93
CA GLY A 717 -6.84 5.44 -34.38
C GLY A 717 -8.21 5.10 -33.85
N ALA A 718 -9.26 5.57 -34.52
CA ALA A 718 -10.63 5.48 -34.02
C ALA A 718 -11.63 5.31 -35.16
N LYS A 719 -12.77 4.65 -34.89
CA LYS A 719 -13.87 4.56 -35.85
C LYS A 719 -15.20 4.96 -35.24
N MET A 720 -15.90 5.88 -35.89
CA MET A 720 -17.24 6.32 -35.49
C MET A 720 -18.23 5.97 -36.60
N HIS A 721 -19.18 5.09 -36.28
CA HIS A 721 -20.23 4.67 -37.21
C HIS A 721 -21.58 5.22 -36.73
N HIS A 722 -22.06 6.26 -37.40
CA HIS A 722 -23.34 6.90 -37.11
C HIS A 722 -24.46 6.20 -37.88
N HIS A 723 -25.28 5.43 -37.18
CA HIS A 723 -26.41 4.69 -37.74
C HIS A 723 -27.78 5.27 -37.37
N ALA A 724 -27.80 6.30 -36.52
CA ALA A 724 -29.02 6.97 -36.07
C ALA A 724 -28.89 8.50 -36.11
N SER A 725 -30.05 9.17 -36.17
CA SER A 725 -30.14 10.64 -36.17
C SER A 725 -29.73 11.26 -34.84
N ASP A 726 -29.34 12.54 -34.87
CA ASP A 726 -28.95 13.34 -33.69
C ASP A 726 -27.76 12.76 -32.89
N THR A 727 -26.99 11.85 -33.50
CA THR A 727 -25.82 11.26 -32.85
C THR A 727 -24.62 12.19 -32.94
N THR A 728 -23.74 12.11 -31.94
CA THR A 728 -22.56 12.98 -31.84
C THR A 728 -21.30 12.17 -31.57
N SER A 729 -20.16 12.61 -32.08
CA SER A 729 -18.88 11.96 -31.77
C SER A 729 -17.68 12.90 -31.71
N THR A 730 -16.72 12.56 -30.86
CA THR A 730 -15.45 13.27 -30.70
C THR A 730 -14.29 12.28 -30.81
N ILE A 731 -13.29 12.59 -31.61
CA ILE A 731 -12.03 11.86 -31.69
C ILE A 731 -10.91 12.84 -31.41
N LEU A 732 -10.13 12.60 -30.35
CA LEU A 732 -8.90 13.32 -30.07
C LEU A 732 -7.74 12.32 -30.05
N SER A 733 -6.90 12.38 -31.09
CA SER A 733 -5.72 11.55 -31.21
C SER A 733 -4.47 12.40 -31.06
N LYS A 734 -3.59 12.02 -30.13
CA LYS A 734 -2.28 12.62 -29.91
C LYS A 734 -1.20 11.58 -30.16
N SER A 735 -0.20 11.93 -30.94
CA SER A 735 0.91 11.03 -31.25
C SER A 735 2.26 11.70 -31.04
N VAL A 736 3.21 10.97 -30.49
CA VAL A 736 4.59 11.41 -30.25
C VAL A 736 5.53 10.41 -30.93
N SER A 737 6.43 10.89 -31.77
CA SER A 737 7.44 10.06 -32.44
C SER A 737 8.85 10.53 -32.11
N GLN A 738 9.74 9.57 -31.86
CA GLN A 738 11.15 9.78 -31.54
C GLN A 738 12.05 8.77 -32.28
N GLY A 739 13.27 9.17 -32.60
CA GLY A 739 14.25 8.40 -33.37
C GLY A 739 13.69 8.01 -34.73
N HIS A 740 13.81 6.74 -35.09
CA HIS A 740 13.21 6.13 -36.27
C HIS A 740 11.79 5.60 -36.00
N GLY A 741 11.21 5.95 -34.85
CA GLY A 741 9.86 5.58 -34.46
C GLY A 741 8.81 6.17 -35.40
N ARG A 742 7.77 5.37 -35.63
CA ARG A 742 6.66 5.75 -36.51
C ARG A 742 5.34 5.71 -35.76
N THR A 743 4.66 6.84 -35.67
CA THR A 743 3.23 6.86 -35.33
C THR A 743 2.38 6.98 -36.59
N SER A 744 1.20 6.39 -36.57
CA SER A 744 0.21 6.53 -37.64
C SER A 744 -1.17 6.65 -37.01
N TYR A 745 -1.85 7.76 -37.26
CA TYR A 745 -3.28 7.86 -36.98
C TYR A 745 -4.08 7.27 -38.14
N ARG A 746 -5.02 6.37 -37.86
CA ARG A 746 -5.95 5.82 -38.85
C ARG A 746 -7.39 5.92 -38.35
N GLY A 747 -8.11 6.89 -38.89
CA GLY A 747 -9.48 7.20 -38.49
C GLY A 747 -10.51 6.80 -39.53
N GLN A 748 -11.71 6.45 -39.08
CA GLN A 748 -12.89 6.31 -39.93
C GLN A 748 -14.10 7.01 -39.31
N VAL A 749 -14.75 7.90 -40.06
CA VAL A 749 -16.07 8.44 -39.71
C VAL A 749 -17.04 8.04 -40.80
N GLU A 750 -18.07 7.29 -40.44
CA GLU A 750 -19.11 6.85 -41.35
C GLU A 750 -20.47 7.37 -40.89
N ILE A 751 -21.23 7.95 -41.81
CA ILE A 751 -22.61 8.36 -41.60
C ILE A 751 -23.49 7.59 -42.56
N ALA A 752 -24.33 6.74 -42.01
CA ALA A 752 -25.27 5.93 -42.77
C ALA A 752 -26.39 6.79 -43.35
N GLU A 753 -26.96 6.33 -44.46
CA GLU A 753 -28.17 6.91 -45.03
C GLU A 753 -29.34 6.81 -44.00
N GLY A 754 -30.07 7.90 -43.79
CA GLY A 754 -31.09 8.11 -42.76
C GLY A 754 -30.59 8.68 -41.42
N ALA A 755 -29.28 8.87 -41.24
CA ALA A 755 -28.71 9.41 -40.00
C ALA A 755 -28.61 10.95 -40.03
N HIS A 756 -29.74 11.63 -39.83
CA HIS A 756 -29.86 13.09 -39.91
C HIS A 756 -29.24 13.83 -38.71
N ARG A 757 -28.84 15.09 -38.91
CA ARG A 757 -28.34 16.02 -37.87
C ARG A 757 -27.16 15.49 -37.05
N VAL A 758 -26.32 14.68 -37.67
CA VAL A 758 -25.12 14.12 -37.05
C VAL A 758 -24.05 15.19 -36.87
N LYS A 759 -23.28 15.11 -35.77
CA LYS A 759 -22.10 15.95 -35.55
C LYS A 759 -20.87 15.11 -35.23
N ASN A 760 -19.75 15.40 -35.89
CA ASN A 760 -18.45 14.81 -35.55
C ASN A 760 -17.37 15.89 -35.47
N SER A 761 -16.50 15.76 -34.47
CA SER A 761 -15.24 16.51 -34.37
C SER A 761 -14.08 15.52 -34.25
N THR A 762 -13.11 15.63 -35.15
CA THR A 762 -11.89 14.82 -35.14
C THR A 762 -10.67 15.73 -35.10
N ILE A 763 -9.82 15.59 -34.09
CA ILE A 763 -8.57 16.34 -33.91
C ILE A 763 -7.41 15.35 -33.81
N CYS A 764 -6.43 15.51 -34.68
CA CYS A 764 -5.24 14.65 -34.75
C CYS A 764 -3.98 15.50 -34.58
N ASP A 765 -3.36 15.49 -33.40
CA ASP A 765 -2.13 16.21 -33.15
C ASP A 765 -0.94 15.25 -33.14
N ALA A 766 0.10 15.57 -33.91
CA ALA A 766 1.36 14.86 -33.87
C ALA A 766 2.50 15.75 -33.39
N LEU A 767 3.37 15.20 -32.56
CA LEU A 767 4.60 15.82 -32.09
C LEU A 767 5.80 14.97 -32.55
N LEU A 768 6.67 15.57 -33.35
CA LEU A 768 7.94 14.97 -33.79
C LEU A 768 9.06 15.51 -32.91
N LEU A 769 9.83 14.62 -32.26
CA LEU A 769 10.92 15.01 -31.36
C LEU A 769 12.24 15.25 -32.10
N ASP A 770 12.40 14.69 -33.29
CA ASP A 770 13.62 14.77 -34.10
C ASP A 770 13.34 14.70 -35.60
N GLU A 771 14.37 14.90 -36.42
CA GLU A 771 14.26 14.92 -37.88
C GLU A 771 14.03 13.54 -38.52
N THR A 772 14.40 12.46 -37.83
CA THR A 772 14.28 11.08 -38.31
C THR A 772 12.90 10.48 -38.05
N SER A 773 12.19 11.01 -37.06
CA SER A 773 10.90 10.52 -36.62
C SER A 773 9.80 10.80 -37.64
N ARG A 774 8.77 9.94 -37.66
CA ARG A 774 7.71 10.02 -38.66
C ARG A 774 6.34 9.85 -38.04
N SER A 775 5.41 10.76 -38.37
CA SER A 775 3.99 10.56 -38.12
C SER A 775 3.20 10.64 -39.42
N ASP A 776 2.26 9.71 -39.61
CA ASP A 776 1.32 9.71 -40.74
C ASP A 776 -0.12 9.82 -40.25
N THR A 777 -0.97 10.55 -40.97
CA THR A 777 -2.40 10.69 -40.63
C THR A 777 -3.25 10.23 -41.82
N TYR A 778 -4.05 9.18 -41.61
CA TYR A 778 -4.91 8.56 -42.62
C TYR A 778 -6.39 8.67 -42.22
N PRO A 779 -7.04 9.83 -42.40
CA PRO A 779 -8.46 9.98 -42.14
C PRO A 779 -9.29 9.40 -43.29
N TYR A 780 -10.36 8.69 -42.95
CA TYR A 780 -11.35 8.23 -43.92
C TYR A 780 -12.74 8.71 -43.50
N MET A 781 -13.46 9.35 -44.41
CA MET A 781 -14.81 9.85 -44.17
C MET A 781 -15.75 9.34 -45.25
N ASN A 782 -16.83 8.68 -44.85
CA ASN A 782 -17.90 8.20 -45.72
C ASN A 782 -19.22 8.80 -45.23
N ILE A 783 -19.59 9.96 -45.80
CA ILE A 783 -20.74 10.75 -45.35
C ILE A 783 -21.85 10.60 -46.38
N ARG A 784 -22.96 9.97 -45.98
CA ARG A 784 -24.12 9.74 -46.86
C ARG A 784 -25.31 10.65 -46.59
N GLU A 785 -25.15 11.63 -45.71
CA GLU A 785 -26.19 12.58 -45.31
C GLU A 785 -25.75 14.03 -45.50
N GLU A 786 -26.63 14.85 -46.07
CA GLU A 786 -26.34 16.24 -46.43
C GLU A 786 -26.42 17.21 -45.24
N ASP A 787 -27.18 16.86 -44.19
CA ASP A 787 -27.39 17.71 -43.01
C ASP A 787 -26.43 17.39 -41.84
N ALA A 788 -25.38 16.61 -42.11
CA ALA A 788 -24.32 16.29 -41.15
C ALA A 788 -23.29 17.43 -41.02
N THR A 789 -22.83 17.68 -39.79
CA THR A 789 -21.77 18.66 -39.50
C THR A 789 -20.49 17.94 -39.08
N ILE A 790 -19.46 17.97 -39.92
CA ILE A 790 -18.22 17.22 -39.72
C ILE A 790 -17.02 18.17 -39.73
N ALA A 791 -16.18 18.06 -38.70
CA ALA A 791 -14.90 18.75 -38.63
C ALA A 791 -13.77 17.72 -38.46
N HIS A 792 -12.73 17.85 -39.28
CA HIS A 792 -11.49 17.09 -39.14
C HIS A 792 -10.31 18.06 -39.21
N GLU A 793 -9.52 18.08 -38.14
CA GLU A 793 -8.31 18.87 -38.01
C GLU A 793 -7.13 17.94 -37.75
N ALA A 794 -6.02 18.19 -38.43
CA ALA A 794 -4.78 17.47 -38.21
C ALA A 794 -3.62 18.46 -38.16
N SER A 795 -2.82 18.40 -37.09
CA SER A 795 -1.66 19.24 -36.88
C SER A 795 -0.41 18.39 -36.67
N VAL A 796 0.72 18.81 -37.22
CA VAL A 796 2.03 18.21 -36.96
C VAL A 796 2.94 19.31 -36.46
N SER A 797 3.43 19.14 -35.25
CA SER A 797 4.33 20.07 -34.57
C SER A 797 5.69 19.40 -34.37
N LYS A 798 6.75 20.21 -34.40
CA LYS A 798 8.08 19.81 -33.95
C LYS A 798 8.37 20.47 -32.62
N VAL A 799 9.16 19.84 -31.78
CA VAL A 799 9.69 20.52 -30.59
C VAL A 799 10.56 21.69 -31.06
N GLY A 800 10.18 22.92 -30.67
CA GLY A 800 10.90 24.11 -31.09
C GLY A 800 12.22 24.27 -30.35
N GLU A 801 13.32 24.54 -31.07
CA GLU A 801 14.62 24.85 -30.46
C GLU A 801 14.52 26.01 -29.46
N GLU A 802 13.65 26.99 -29.71
CA GLU A 802 13.40 28.11 -28.78
C GLU A 802 12.76 27.64 -27.46
N GLN A 803 11.85 26.67 -27.49
CA GLN A 803 11.21 26.13 -26.28
C GLN A 803 12.21 25.35 -25.44
N LEU A 804 13.02 24.50 -26.08
CA LEU A 804 14.10 23.77 -25.41
C LEU A 804 15.13 24.72 -24.84
N PHE A 805 15.62 25.67 -25.65
CA PHE A 805 16.59 26.68 -25.21
C PHE A 805 16.05 27.49 -24.02
N TYR A 806 14.78 27.88 -24.04
CA TYR A 806 14.14 28.59 -22.94
C TYR A 806 14.14 27.77 -21.64
N LEU A 807 13.78 26.49 -21.71
CA LEU A 807 13.77 25.61 -20.53
C LEU A 807 15.18 25.31 -20.03
N MET A 808 16.13 25.08 -20.94
CA MET A 808 17.53 24.85 -20.61
C MET A 808 18.19 26.06 -19.97
N GLN A 809 17.84 27.27 -20.41
CA GLN A 809 18.31 28.51 -19.77
C GLN A 809 17.86 28.64 -18.30
N ARG A 810 16.79 27.93 -17.91
CA ARG A 810 16.29 27.88 -16.53
C ARG A 810 16.95 26.78 -15.68
N GLY A 811 17.96 26.10 -16.23
CA GLY A 811 18.70 25.05 -15.54
C GLY A 811 18.08 23.65 -15.62
N ILE A 812 17.10 23.46 -16.50
CA ILE A 812 16.49 22.15 -16.79
C ILE A 812 17.36 21.47 -17.85
N ASP A 813 17.75 20.21 -17.67
CA ASP A 813 18.50 19.50 -18.70
C ASP A 813 17.66 19.28 -19.97
N GLU A 814 18.31 19.03 -21.11
CA GLU A 814 17.63 18.91 -22.41
C GLU A 814 16.61 17.75 -22.43
N ALA A 815 16.93 16.62 -21.81
CA ALA A 815 16.06 15.45 -21.78
C ALA A 815 14.80 15.72 -20.93
N GLU A 816 14.96 16.35 -19.77
CA GLU A 816 13.86 16.75 -18.89
C GLU A 816 13.05 17.89 -19.49
N ALA A 817 13.68 18.80 -20.23
CA ALA A 817 12.99 19.85 -20.98
C ALA A 817 12.09 19.26 -22.08
N GLN A 818 12.63 18.31 -22.87
CA GLN A 818 11.84 17.57 -23.85
C GLN A 818 10.70 16.80 -23.17
N ALA A 819 10.97 16.10 -22.06
CA ALA A 819 9.96 15.35 -21.33
C ALA A 819 8.84 16.25 -20.82
N MET A 820 9.17 17.46 -20.33
CA MET A 820 8.17 18.42 -19.89
C MET A 820 7.27 18.91 -21.03
N ILE A 821 7.82 19.13 -22.23
CA ILE A 821 7.03 19.49 -23.42
C ILE A 821 6.09 18.34 -23.81
N VAL A 822 6.59 17.11 -23.82
CA VAL A 822 5.77 15.92 -24.13
C VAL A 822 4.66 15.74 -23.09
N ARG A 823 4.96 15.87 -21.79
CA ARG A 823 3.97 15.81 -20.70
C ARG A 823 2.88 16.87 -20.87
N GLY A 824 3.25 18.11 -21.20
CA GLY A 824 2.28 19.17 -21.52
C GLY A 824 1.42 18.85 -22.75
N PHE A 825 2.01 18.20 -23.76
CA PHE A 825 1.29 17.78 -24.96
C PHE A 825 0.25 16.68 -24.68
N VAL A 826 0.57 15.70 -23.82
CA VAL A 826 -0.33 14.60 -23.44
C VAL A 826 -1.25 14.92 -22.26
N GLU A 827 -1.08 16.09 -21.61
CA GLU A 827 -1.82 16.51 -20.41
C GLU A 827 -3.35 16.36 -20.51
N PRO A 828 -4.03 16.69 -21.63
CA PRO A 828 -5.47 16.48 -21.74
C PRO A 828 -5.91 15.03 -21.52
N ILE A 829 -5.02 14.07 -21.81
CA ILE A 829 -5.28 12.64 -21.63
C ILE A 829 -4.93 12.22 -20.22
N ALA A 830 -3.80 12.71 -19.70
CA ALA A 830 -3.39 12.48 -18.32
C ALA A 830 -4.43 12.96 -17.29
N LYS A 831 -5.21 14.00 -17.61
CA LYS A 831 -6.31 14.52 -16.76
C LYS A 831 -7.55 13.63 -16.71
N GLU A 832 -7.79 12.83 -17.75
CA GLU A 832 -8.94 11.90 -17.80
C GLU A 832 -8.65 10.54 -17.16
N LEU A 833 -7.37 10.31 -16.80
CA LEU A 833 -6.93 9.10 -16.12
C LEU A 833 -7.04 9.26 -14.60
N PRO A 834 -7.36 8.18 -13.86
CA PRO A 834 -7.15 8.16 -12.41
C PRO A 834 -5.70 8.54 -12.06
N MET A 835 -5.50 9.12 -10.88
CA MET A 835 -4.21 9.70 -10.49
C MET A 835 -3.05 8.69 -10.61
N GLU A 836 -3.27 7.41 -10.25
CA GLU A 836 -2.24 6.38 -10.33
C GLU A 836 -1.72 6.20 -11.75
N TYR A 837 -2.64 6.07 -12.70
CA TYR A 837 -2.38 5.86 -14.11
C TYR A 837 -1.82 7.10 -14.79
N SER A 838 -2.19 8.29 -14.32
CA SER A 838 -1.61 9.55 -14.77
C SER A 838 -0.13 9.65 -14.38
N VAL A 839 0.22 9.25 -13.16
CA VAL A 839 1.61 9.17 -12.69
C VAL A 839 2.40 8.11 -13.48
N GLU A 840 1.82 6.92 -13.65
CA GLU A 840 2.44 5.84 -14.43
C GLU A 840 2.71 6.26 -15.88
N LEU A 841 1.71 6.84 -16.56
CA LEU A 841 1.84 7.38 -17.92
C LEU A 841 2.99 8.39 -18.02
N ASN A 842 3.05 9.34 -17.09
CA ASN A 842 4.11 10.36 -17.06
C ASN A 842 5.50 9.73 -16.86
N ARG A 843 5.61 8.72 -15.99
CA ARG A 843 6.85 7.99 -15.73
C ARG A 843 7.29 7.16 -16.94
N LEU A 844 6.36 6.48 -17.59
CA LEU A 844 6.60 5.71 -18.81
C LEU A 844 7.11 6.60 -19.95
N ILE A 845 6.53 7.81 -20.10
CA ILE A 845 7.02 8.81 -21.04
C ILE A 845 8.47 9.17 -20.72
N SER A 846 8.79 9.52 -19.47
CA SER A 846 10.17 9.83 -19.06
C SER A 846 11.16 8.69 -19.33
N LEU A 847 10.77 7.44 -19.06
CA LEU A 847 11.61 6.26 -19.28
C LEU A 847 11.92 6.02 -20.77
N ASN A 848 10.91 6.16 -21.64
CA ASN A 848 11.12 6.03 -23.09
C ASN A 848 12.03 7.13 -23.65
N MET A 849 12.09 8.29 -22.99
CA MET A 849 12.93 9.41 -23.39
C MET A 849 14.38 9.31 -22.89
N ALA A 850 14.61 8.66 -21.74
CA ALA A 850 15.94 8.49 -21.16
C ALA A 850 16.83 7.49 -21.91
N GLY A 851 16.24 6.52 -22.63
CA GLY A 851 16.95 5.47 -23.37
C GLY A 851 17.50 5.87 -24.74
N SER A 852 17.15 7.07 -25.23
CA SER A 852 17.39 7.54 -26.60
C SER A 852 18.36 8.72 -26.70
N VAL A 853 19.02 9.11 -25.61
CA VAL A 853 20.09 10.12 -25.63
C VAL A 853 21.38 9.44 -26.11
N GLY A 854 21.55 9.47 -27.43
CA GLY A 854 22.78 9.13 -28.15
C GLY A 854 22.91 9.99 -29.39
#